data_AF-A0A8C4WTU1-F1
#
_entry.id   AF-A0A8C4WTU1-F1
#
_cell.length_a   1.000
_cell.length_b   1.000
_cell.length_c   1.000
_cell.angle_alpha   90.00
_cell.angle_beta   90.00
_cell.angle_gamma   90.00
#
_symmetry.space_group_name_H-M   'P 1'
#
loop_
_entity.id
_entity.type
_entity.pdbx_description
1 polymer ?
#
loop_
_entity_poly.entity_id
_entity_poly.type
_entity_poly.pdbx_seq_one_letter_code
_entity_poly.pdbx_strand_id
1 'polypeptide(L)'
;WPPPPSRPLWVPGLAQSGSVMPLSVLTWVTHCFPLFPTLLHHNCRSKAEMRHTCRGTINLATANITVEDSCNFIISNGGAQTYHLKASSEVERQRWVTALELAKARAVKMLAESDESDNEESVSQTDKTELQNTLRTLSSKVEDLSTCNDLIAKHGTALQRSLSELETLKLPAESNEKIKQVNERATLFRITSNAMINACRDFLMLAQTHSKKWQKSLQYERDQRIRLEETLEQLAKQHNHLERAFRGATVLPASAPRGGGSAKDECCPGKGDLSDEDDDNEFFDAPEIITMPESMGHKRTGSNISGASSDISLDEQYKHQPEDTKKEKRTRIPNKPNYSLNLWSIMKNCIGKELSKIPMPVNFNEPLSMLQRLTEDLEYHELLDRAAKCESTLEQLCYVAAFTVSSYSTTVFRTSKPFNPLLGETFELDRLEENGYRSLCEQVSHHPPAAAHHAHSRHGWTLRQEIKITSKFRGKYISIMPLGTIHCIFHSSGNHYTWKKVTTTVHNIIVGKLWIDQSGEIEIINHKTGDKCNLKFVPYSYFSRDVARKVTGEVTDPSGKVHFILLGTWDEKMDCFKVLPGSGENGAEGRQRAEESQVLLWKRNPLPKNAENMYYFSELALTLNAPESGTAPTDSRLRPDQRLMENGRWDEANAEKQRLEEKQRISRKKREAEAMKATEDGTPYDPYKALWFERKKDPVTKELAHVYRGGYWESKEKQDWSLCPDIF
;
A
#
# COMPACT_ATOMS: atom_id res chain seq x y z
N TRP A 1 1.96 4.01 54.36
CA TRP A 1 2.55 2.86 53.67
C TRP A 1 1.64 1.65 53.83
N PRO A 2 0.96 1.21 52.76
CA PRO A 2 0.50 -0.18 52.58
C PRO A 2 1.21 -0.88 51.38
N PRO A 3 1.16 -2.22 51.26
CA PRO A 3 2.14 -3.06 50.55
C PRO A 3 1.94 -3.18 49.01
N PRO A 4 2.91 -3.75 48.24
CA PRO A 4 2.94 -3.70 46.78
C PRO A 4 2.05 -4.77 46.10
N PRO A 5 1.63 -4.58 44.82
CA PRO A 5 0.83 -5.56 44.09
C PRO A 5 1.72 -6.72 43.63
N SER A 6 1.59 -7.86 44.31
CA SER A 6 2.37 -9.07 44.12
C SER A 6 1.70 -10.07 43.18
N ARG A 7 2.45 -10.44 42.13
CA ARG A 7 2.59 -11.77 41.47
C ARG A 7 1.34 -12.52 40.93
N PRO A 8 1.41 -13.12 39.71
CA PRO A 8 0.40 -14.07 39.24
C PRO A 8 0.35 -15.32 40.14
N LEU A 9 -0.86 -15.82 40.44
CA LEU A 9 -1.08 -17.07 41.18
C LEU A 9 -0.74 -18.29 40.31
N TRP A 10 -0.05 -19.28 40.89
CA TRP A 10 0.37 -20.53 40.25
C TRP A 10 0.07 -21.72 41.16
N VAL A 11 -0.75 -22.67 40.73
CA VAL A 11 -0.93 -23.98 41.38
C VAL A 11 -1.42 -24.99 40.29
N PRO A 12 -1.05 -26.29 40.35
CA PRO A 12 -1.30 -27.24 39.27
C PRO A 12 -2.75 -27.76 39.26
N GLY A 13 -3.41 -27.70 38.10
CA GLY A 13 -4.75 -28.25 37.88
C GLY A 13 -4.80 -29.12 36.61
N LEU A 14 -5.64 -30.16 36.64
CA LEU A 14 -5.71 -31.20 35.61
C LEU A 14 -6.94 -30.96 34.71
N ALA A 15 -6.82 -31.16 33.38
CA ALA A 15 -7.92 -30.99 32.42
C ALA A 15 -7.86 -32.05 31.30
N GLN A 16 -9.03 -32.52 30.83
CA GLN A 16 -9.19 -33.57 29.82
C GLN A 16 -10.00 -33.05 28.62
N SER A 17 -9.59 -33.40 27.39
CA SER A 17 -10.36 -33.20 26.16
C SER A 17 -10.47 -34.53 25.41
N GLY A 18 -11.69 -35.02 25.18
CA GLY A 18 -11.92 -36.21 24.36
C GLY A 18 -13.40 -36.52 24.17
N SER A 19 -13.78 -36.73 22.91
CA SER A 19 -15.09 -37.19 22.45
C SER A 19 -15.30 -38.69 22.72
N VAL A 20 -16.44 -39.01 23.35
CA VAL A 20 -17.20 -40.28 23.41
C VAL A 20 -16.44 -41.61 23.15
N MET A 21 -16.17 -42.38 24.21
CA MET A 21 -16.23 -43.87 24.35
C MET A 21 -15.77 -44.28 25.80
N PRO A 22 -16.05 -45.51 26.30
CA PRO A 22 -16.57 -45.76 27.66
C PRO A 22 -15.57 -45.72 28.83
N LEU A 23 -16.15 -45.54 30.02
CA LEU A 23 -15.52 -45.56 31.35
C LEU A 23 -14.64 -46.80 31.56
N SER A 24 -13.34 -46.65 31.41
CA SER A 24 -12.34 -47.20 32.33
C SER A 24 -10.95 -46.86 31.81
N VAL A 25 -10.11 -46.34 32.71
CA VAL A 25 -8.68 -46.01 32.50
C VAL A 25 -8.43 -44.69 31.76
N LEU A 26 -8.51 -43.57 32.49
CA LEU A 26 -7.88 -42.31 32.08
C LEU A 26 -7.10 -41.68 33.24
N THR A 27 -5.84 -41.37 32.98
CA THR A 27 -4.89 -40.69 33.87
C THR A 27 -5.04 -39.17 33.75
N TRP A 28 -4.94 -38.46 34.88
CA TRP A 28 -5.00 -37.00 34.91
C TRP A 28 -3.65 -36.39 34.46
N VAL A 29 -3.66 -35.37 33.58
CA VAL A 29 -2.46 -34.63 33.11
C VAL A 29 -2.48 -33.14 33.53
N THR A 30 -1.35 -32.65 34.06
CA THR A 30 -1.21 -31.29 34.61
C THR A 30 -1.01 -30.23 33.51
N HIS A 31 -1.80 -29.16 33.52
CA HIS A 31 -1.72 -28.09 32.52
C HIS A 31 -1.82 -26.68 33.15
N CYS A 32 -1.13 -25.70 32.56
CA CYS A 32 -1.20 -24.30 32.99
C CYS A 32 -2.24 -23.50 32.19
N PHE A 33 -3.03 -22.70 32.90
CA PHE A 33 -4.09 -21.84 32.35
C PHE A 33 -3.85 -20.37 32.74
N PRO A 34 -3.25 -19.53 31.87
CA PRO A 34 -3.14 -18.12 32.16
C PRO A 34 -4.47 -17.40 31.89
N LEU A 35 -5.00 -16.76 32.94
CA LEU A 35 -6.19 -15.92 32.89
C LEU A 35 -5.81 -14.48 32.53
N PHE A 36 -6.29 -14.01 31.39
CA PHE A 36 -6.23 -12.61 30.96
C PHE A 36 -7.59 -11.94 31.16
N PRO A 37 -7.69 -10.60 31.12
CA PRO A 37 -8.90 -9.86 31.53
C PRO A 37 -10.20 -10.31 30.85
N THR A 38 -10.12 -10.85 29.63
CA THR A 38 -11.28 -11.28 28.82
C THR A 38 -11.16 -12.70 28.24
N LEU A 39 -10.02 -13.37 28.44
CA LEU A 39 -9.68 -14.63 27.76
C LEU A 39 -8.97 -15.60 28.71
N LEU A 40 -9.33 -16.88 28.63
CA LEU A 40 -8.58 -17.96 29.28
C LEU A 40 -7.86 -18.78 28.20
N HIS A 41 -6.53 -18.86 28.28
CA HIS A 41 -5.75 -19.73 27.40
C HIS A 41 -5.56 -21.11 28.05
N HIS A 42 -5.53 -22.19 27.26
CA HIS A 42 -5.28 -23.54 27.76
C HIS A 42 -4.02 -24.19 27.15
N ASN A 43 -3.42 -25.09 27.93
CA ASN A 43 -2.25 -25.93 27.61
C ASN A 43 -0.88 -25.25 27.42
N CYS A 44 -0.35 -24.66 28.49
CA CYS A 44 1.12 -24.49 28.63
C CYS A 44 1.69 -25.64 29.48
N ARG A 45 2.64 -26.43 28.95
CA ARG A 45 3.33 -27.50 29.69
C ARG A 45 4.43 -26.97 30.62
N SER A 46 5.03 -25.82 30.31
CA SER A 46 5.95 -25.12 31.20
C SER A 46 6.02 -23.61 30.93
N LYS A 47 6.60 -22.86 31.88
CA LYS A 47 6.72 -21.39 31.83
C LYS A 47 7.66 -20.88 30.72
N ALA A 48 8.53 -21.73 30.18
CA ALA A 48 9.54 -21.37 29.18
C ALA A 48 9.00 -21.37 27.73
N GLU A 49 7.96 -22.15 27.43
CA GLU A 49 7.38 -22.28 26.07
C GLU A 49 6.31 -21.23 25.74
N MET A 50 5.98 -20.35 26.69
CA MET A 50 4.91 -19.34 26.56
C MET A 50 5.15 -18.30 25.45
N ARG A 51 6.36 -18.25 24.86
CA ARG A 51 6.67 -17.36 23.72
C ARG A 51 6.28 -17.94 22.36
N HIS A 52 5.94 -19.23 22.25
CA HIS A 52 5.88 -19.88 20.94
C HIS A 52 4.67 -20.80 20.63
N THR A 53 3.88 -21.31 21.58
CA THR A 53 2.69 -22.12 21.23
C THR A 53 1.58 -22.14 22.31
N CYS A 54 0.51 -21.36 22.13
CA CYS A 54 -0.77 -21.59 22.82
C CYS A 54 -1.70 -22.35 21.85
N ARG A 55 -2.31 -23.47 22.26
CA ARG A 55 -3.13 -24.32 21.37
C ARG A 55 -4.57 -23.82 21.16
N GLY A 56 -5.06 -22.89 21.98
CA GLY A 56 -6.37 -22.26 21.79
C GLY A 56 -6.77 -21.34 22.94
N THR A 57 -7.86 -20.60 22.73
CA THR A 57 -8.34 -19.55 23.64
C THR A 57 -9.83 -19.70 23.88
N ILE A 58 -10.27 -19.58 25.14
CA ILE A 58 -11.68 -19.61 25.53
C ILE A 58 -12.15 -18.17 25.72
N ASN A 59 -13.18 -17.79 24.95
CA ASN A 59 -13.86 -16.51 25.13
C ASN A 59 -14.73 -16.57 26.37
N LEU A 60 -14.38 -15.78 27.39
CA LEU A 60 -15.10 -15.79 28.67
C LEU A 60 -16.45 -15.08 28.60
N ALA A 61 -16.70 -14.22 27.60
CA ALA A 61 -17.97 -13.52 27.47
C ALA A 61 -19.15 -14.48 27.23
N THR A 62 -18.91 -15.57 26.52
CA THR A 62 -19.93 -16.58 26.15
C THR A 62 -19.81 -17.88 26.95
N ALA A 63 -18.82 -17.99 27.85
CA ALA A 63 -18.57 -19.20 28.63
C ALA A 63 -19.51 -19.32 29.85
N ASN A 64 -20.01 -20.52 30.13
CA ASN A 64 -20.79 -20.86 31.31
C ASN A 64 -19.95 -21.69 32.29
N ILE A 65 -19.95 -21.32 33.57
CA ILE A 65 -19.10 -21.91 34.61
C ILE A 65 -20.02 -22.60 35.62
N THR A 66 -19.84 -23.90 35.85
CA THR A 66 -20.67 -24.69 36.78
C THR A 66 -19.79 -25.45 37.76
N VAL A 67 -20.18 -25.49 39.04
CA VAL A 67 -19.46 -26.23 40.08
C VAL A 67 -20.08 -27.62 40.23
N GLU A 68 -19.26 -28.67 40.17
CA GLU A 68 -19.74 -30.07 40.33
C GLU A 68 -19.50 -30.58 41.75
N ASP A 69 -18.28 -30.45 42.28
CA ASP A 69 -17.88 -30.99 43.59
C ASP A 69 -17.04 -30.00 44.41
N SER A 70 -16.59 -30.41 45.59
CA SER A 70 -15.68 -29.64 46.47
C SER A 70 -14.42 -29.14 45.75
N CYS A 71 -13.87 -29.91 44.79
CA CYS A 71 -12.68 -29.50 44.03
C CYS A 71 -12.89 -29.45 42.50
N ASN A 72 -14.06 -29.81 41.97
CA ASN A 72 -14.30 -29.92 40.53
C ASN A 72 -15.24 -28.81 40.02
N PHE A 73 -14.93 -28.24 38.85
CA PHE A 73 -15.76 -27.25 38.16
C PHE A 73 -15.60 -27.36 36.64
N ILE A 74 -16.63 -26.95 35.90
CA ILE A 74 -16.71 -27.06 34.45
C ILE A 74 -16.81 -25.67 33.84
N ILE A 75 -16.13 -25.48 32.70
CA ILE A 75 -16.32 -24.32 31.81
C ILE A 75 -16.84 -24.84 30.46
N SER A 76 -18.00 -24.36 30.03
CA SER A 76 -18.62 -24.72 28.75
C SER A 76 -18.84 -23.48 27.89
N ASN A 77 -18.63 -23.57 26.57
CA ASN A 77 -18.86 -22.44 25.65
C ASN A 77 -19.95 -22.80 24.64
N GLY A 78 -21.20 -22.38 24.92
CA GLY A 78 -22.32 -22.38 23.97
C GLY A 78 -22.56 -23.67 23.16
N GLY A 79 -22.26 -24.85 23.72
CA GLY A 79 -22.48 -26.16 23.08
C GLY A 79 -21.33 -26.73 22.25
N ALA A 80 -20.21 -26.02 22.04
CA ALA A 80 -19.12 -26.50 21.18
C ALA A 80 -17.96 -27.18 21.93
N GLN A 81 -17.63 -26.75 23.16
CA GLN A 81 -16.51 -27.28 23.94
C GLN A 81 -16.80 -27.19 25.45
N THR A 82 -16.51 -28.27 26.18
CA THR A 82 -16.70 -28.39 27.64
C THR A 82 -15.38 -28.83 28.28
N TYR A 83 -14.94 -28.10 29.30
CA TYR A 83 -13.68 -28.34 30.01
C TYR A 83 -13.97 -28.69 31.47
N HIS A 84 -13.59 -29.90 31.89
CA HIS A 84 -13.65 -30.34 33.28
C HIS A 84 -12.32 -30.00 33.97
N LEU A 85 -12.37 -29.20 35.03
CA LEU A 85 -11.22 -28.69 35.76
C LEU A 85 -11.29 -29.12 37.22
N LYS A 86 -10.16 -29.58 37.75
CA LYS A 86 -10.01 -29.94 39.16
C LYS A 86 -8.95 -29.08 39.84
N ALA A 87 -9.34 -28.39 40.90
CA ALA A 87 -8.44 -27.61 41.76
C ALA A 87 -7.81 -28.49 42.85
N SER A 88 -6.70 -28.04 43.45
CA SER A 88 -6.00 -28.82 44.48
C SER A 88 -6.73 -28.83 45.83
N SER A 89 -7.61 -27.85 46.07
CA SER A 89 -8.46 -27.75 47.26
C SER A 89 -9.74 -26.98 46.97
N GLU A 90 -10.73 -27.11 47.84
CA GLU A 90 -12.01 -26.39 47.74
C GLU A 90 -11.84 -24.86 47.81
N VAL A 91 -10.92 -24.39 48.64
CA VAL A 91 -10.58 -22.96 48.75
C VAL A 91 -10.00 -22.44 47.44
N GLU A 92 -9.19 -23.25 46.77
CA GLU A 92 -8.59 -22.88 45.49
C GLU A 92 -9.61 -22.90 44.35
N ARG A 93 -10.48 -23.92 44.30
CA ARG A 93 -11.62 -23.96 43.38
C ARG A 93 -12.46 -22.68 43.51
N GLN A 94 -12.75 -22.26 44.75
CA GLN A 94 -13.54 -21.05 44.99
C GLN A 94 -12.84 -19.79 44.45
N ARG A 95 -11.52 -19.68 44.61
CA ARG A 95 -10.74 -18.56 44.04
C ARG A 95 -10.78 -18.57 42.52
N TRP A 96 -10.70 -19.74 41.89
CA TRP A 96 -10.78 -19.90 40.44
C TRP A 96 -12.14 -19.48 39.88
N VAL A 97 -13.23 -20.01 40.44
CA VAL A 97 -14.59 -19.67 39.99
C VAL A 97 -14.84 -18.18 40.13
N THR A 98 -14.47 -17.58 41.27
CA THR A 98 -14.63 -16.14 41.50
C THR A 98 -13.83 -15.29 40.50
N ALA A 99 -12.59 -15.67 40.19
CA ALA A 99 -11.76 -14.95 39.23
C ALA A 99 -12.30 -15.06 37.79
N LEU A 100 -12.83 -16.23 37.42
CA LEU A 100 -13.40 -16.48 36.10
C LEU A 100 -14.73 -15.76 35.91
N GLU A 101 -15.60 -15.74 36.91
CA GLU A 101 -16.87 -14.99 36.88
C GLU A 101 -16.62 -13.48 36.78
N LEU A 102 -15.63 -12.96 37.50
CA LEU A 102 -15.22 -11.55 37.42
C LEU A 102 -14.67 -11.19 36.03
N ALA A 103 -13.87 -12.07 35.43
CA ALA A 103 -13.34 -11.88 34.09
C ALA A 103 -14.43 -11.97 33.01
N LYS A 104 -15.39 -12.89 33.15
CA LYS A 104 -16.58 -12.98 32.29
C LYS A 104 -17.40 -11.70 32.33
N ALA A 105 -17.71 -11.18 33.52
CA ALA A 105 -18.47 -9.94 33.67
C ALA A 105 -17.78 -8.74 32.98
N ARG A 106 -16.44 -8.70 33.01
CA ARG A 106 -15.66 -7.69 32.28
C ARG A 106 -15.68 -7.89 30.77
N ALA A 107 -15.59 -9.12 30.29
CA ALA A 107 -15.61 -9.44 28.87
C ALA A 107 -16.97 -9.12 28.22
N VAL A 108 -18.09 -9.44 28.88
CA VAL A 108 -19.45 -9.10 28.41
C VAL A 108 -19.63 -7.58 28.31
N LYS A 109 -19.09 -6.83 29.27
CA LYS A 109 -19.14 -5.37 29.26
C LYS A 109 -18.34 -4.76 28.09
N MET A 110 -17.17 -5.31 27.77
CA MET A 110 -16.35 -4.82 26.65
C MET A 110 -16.97 -5.12 25.27
N LEU A 111 -17.71 -6.23 25.11
CA LEU A 111 -18.45 -6.54 23.87
C LEU A 111 -19.64 -5.62 23.66
N ALA A 112 -20.35 -5.25 24.73
CA ALA A 112 -21.44 -4.28 24.66
C ALA A 112 -20.95 -2.85 24.34
N GLU A 113 -19.68 -2.55 24.59
CA GLU A 113 -19.04 -1.26 24.30
C GLU A 113 -18.43 -1.20 22.88
N SER A 114 -18.26 -2.33 22.17
CA SER A 114 -17.61 -2.38 20.85
C SER A 114 -18.56 -2.34 19.64
N ASP A 115 -19.84 -2.72 19.78
CA ASP A 115 -20.79 -2.83 18.66
C ASP A 115 -21.35 -1.49 18.13
N GLU A 116 -21.01 -0.36 18.75
CA GLU A 116 -21.50 0.98 18.37
C GLU A 116 -20.42 1.88 17.71
N SER A 117 -19.23 1.33 17.43
CA SER A 117 -18.02 2.11 17.10
C SER A 117 -17.41 1.69 15.75
N ASP A 118 -18.11 1.93 14.65
CA ASP A 118 -17.51 1.91 13.32
C ASP A 118 -17.92 3.20 12.57
N ASN A 119 -17.13 4.27 12.75
CA ASN A 119 -16.93 5.34 11.77
C ASN A 119 -15.84 6.35 12.19
N GLU A 120 -14.75 6.29 11.43
CA GLU A 120 -13.86 7.36 10.91
C GLU A 120 -13.01 8.31 11.79
N GLU A 121 -11.70 8.14 11.57
CA GLU A 121 -10.58 9.06 11.28
C GLU A 121 -10.33 10.43 11.97
N SER A 122 -9.03 10.71 12.01
CA SER A 122 -8.22 11.76 12.67
C SER A 122 -8.75 13.18 12.77
N VAL A 123 -8.56 13.79 13.95
CA VAL A 123 -8.82 15.21 14.22
C VAL A 123 -7.56 15.96 14.69
N SER A 124 -7.34 17.12 14.09
CA SER A 124 -6.27 18.10 14.30
C SER A 124 -6.57 19.02 15.51
N GLN A 125 -5.56 19.72 16.07
CA GLN A 125 -5.78 20.67 17.19
C GLN A 125 -6.76 21.81 16.86
N THR A 126 -6.94 22.12 15.57
CA THR A 126 -7.90 23.09 15.03
C THR A 126 -9.36 22.68 15.29
N ASP A 127 -9.69 21.39 15.18
CA ASP A 127 -11.06 20.91 15.40
C ASP A 127 -11.42 20.89 16.89
N LYS A 128 -10.42 20.87 17.79
CA LYS A 128 -10.64 20.98 19.24
C LYS A 128 -11.29 22.32 19.60
N THR A 129 -10.81 23.40 18.99
CA THR A 129 -11.35 24.75 19.18
C THR A 129 -12.69 24.91 18.47
N GLU A 130 -12.83 24.37 17.25
CA GLU A 130 -14.06 24.48 16.48
C GLU A 130 -15.23 23.76 17.15
N LEU A 131 -14.99 22.55 17.67
CA LEU A 131 -16.04 21.75 18.31
C LEU A 131 -16.39 22.24 19.73
N GLN A 132 -15.46 22.90 20.42
CA GLN A 132 -15.78 23.64 21.64
C GLN A 132 -16.58 24.91 21.34
N ASN A 133 -16.33 25.56 20.21
CA ASN A 133 -17.09 26.73 19.77
C ASN A 133 -18.52 26.32 19.39
N THR A 134 -18.72 25.24 18.64
CA THR A 134 -20.07 24.76 18.26
C THR A 134 -20.90 24.37 19.48
N LEU A 135 -20.31 23.68 20.47
CA LEU A 135 -21.00 23.34 21.71
C LEU A 135 -21.41 24.59 22.50
N ARG A 136 -20.52 25.60 22.54
CA ARG A 136 -20.79 26.88 23.21
C ARG A 136 -21.90 27.67 22.50
N THR A 137 -21.90 27.67 21.17
CA THR A 137 -22.95 28.28 20.35
C THR A 137 -24.29 27.59 20.55
N LEU A 138 -24.33 26.25 20.59
CA LEU A 138 -25.57 25.50 20.81
C LEU A 138 -26.14 25.77 22.21
N SER A 139 -25.29 25.83 23.25
CA SER A 139 -25.71 26.20 24.60
C SER A 139 -26.31 27.60 24.66
N SER A 140 -25.67 28.57 23.99
CA SER A 140 -26.19 29.95 23.89
C SER A 140 -27.53 30.00 23.15
N LYS A 141 -27.72 29.22 22.07
CA LYS A 141 -29.00 29.16 21.36
C LYS A 141 -30.13 28.54 22.17
N VAL A 142 -29.80 27.61 23.07
CA VAL A 142 -30.76 27.08 24.03
C VAL A 142 -31.14 28.16 25.06
N GLU A 143 -30.18 28.94 25.57
CA GLU A 143 -30.47 30.06 26.49
C GLU A 143 -31.34 31.16 25.84
N ASP A 144 -31.09 31.50 24.57
CA ASP A 144 -31.92 32.44 23.80
C ASP A 144 -33.38 31.95 23.72
N LEU A 145 -33.57 30.65 23.43
CA LEU A 145 -34.89 30.03 23.29
C LEU A 145 -35.61 29.95 24.64
N SER A 146 -34.88 29.77 25.74
CA SER A 146 -35.41 29.90 27.11
C SER A 146 -35.93 31.30 27.39
N THR A 147 -35.18 32.31 26.98
CA THR A 147 -35.54 33.72 27.19
C THR A 147 -36.79 34.09 26.39
N CYS A 148 -36.90 33.61 25.15
CA CYS A 148 -38.12 33.74 24.34
C CYS A 148 -39.33 33.05 25.00
N ASN A 149 -39.13 31.87 25.58
CA ASN A 149 -40.19 31.15 26.30
C ASN A 149 -40.75 31.97 27.48
N ASP A 150 -39.85 32.58 28.27
CA ASP A 150 -40.23 33.41 29.41
C ASP A 150 -40.93 34.72 28.98
N LEU A 151 -40.49 35.31 27.88
CA LEU A 151 -41.13 36.51 27.30
C LEU A 151 -42.54 36.22 26.80
N ILE A 152 -42.75 35.10 26.11
CA ILE A 152 -44.08 34.69 25.64
C ILE A 152 -45.02 34.44 26.84
N ALA A 153 -44.52 33.84 27.92
CA ALA A 153 -45.30 33.69 29.16
C ALA A 153 -45.67 35.03 29.81
N LYS A 154 -44.75 35.99 29.86
CA LYS A 154 -45.01 37.34 30.40
C LYS A 154 -46.00 38.13 29.54
N HIS A 155 -45.88 38.08 28.22
CA HIS A 155 -46.82 38.74 27.32
C HIS A 155 -48.20 38.08 27.33
N GLY A 156 -48.26 36.74 27.41
CA GLY A 156 -49.53 36.01 27.57
C GLY A 156 -50.28 36.40 28.85
N THR A 157 -49.57 36.53 29.98
CA THR A 157 -50.18 36.96 31.25
C THR A 157 -50.54 38.46 31.28
N ALA A 158 -49.79 39.32 30.57
CA ALA A 158 -50.14 40.72 30.42
C ALA A 158 -51.41 40.91 29.58
N LEU A 159 -51.52 40.17 28.47
CA LEU A 159 -52.73 40.14 27.66
C LEU A 159 -53.94 39.65 28.47
N GLN A 160 -53.76 38.65 29.34
CA GLN A 160 -54.80 38.16 30.24
C GLN A 160 -55.33 39.26 31.18
N ARG A 161 -54.44 40.07 31.76
CA ARG A 161 -54.83 41.20 32.61
C ARG A 161 -55.61 42.26 31.83
N SER A 162 -55.11 42.66 30.66
CA SER A 162 -55.78 43.67 29.83
C SER A 162 -57.16 43.21 29.33
N LEU A 163 -57.35 41.91 29.08
CA LEU A 163 -58.66 41.36 28.74
C LEU A 163 -59.63 41.38 29.92
N SER A 164 -59.18 40.98 31.11
CA SER A 164 -60.03 41.04 32.32
C SER A 164 -60.42 42.47 32.70
N GLU A 165 -59.54 43.46 32.46
CA GLU A 165 -59.86 44.88 32.64
C GLU A 165 -60.92 45.36 31.63
N LEU A 166 -60.85 44.89 30.37
CA LEU A 166 -61.83 45.22 29.32
C LEU A 166 -63.24 44.70 29.65
N GLU A 167 -63.35 43.54 30.30
CA GLU A 167 -64.63 42.94 30.74
C GLU A 167 -65.30 43.73 31.87
N THR A 168 -64.56 44.57 32.61
CA THR A 168 -65.11 45.37 33.72
C THR A 168 -65.74 46.71 33.30
N LEU A 169 -65.57 47.12 32.05
CA LEU A 169 -66.11 48.39 31.51
C LEU A 169 -67.52 48.18 30.93
N LYS A 170 -68.53 48.91 31.45
CA LYS A 170 -69.90 48.91 30.91
C LYS A 170 -69.96 49.71 29.60
N LEU A 171 -70.09 49.03 28.45
CA LEU A 171 -70.18 49.62 27.11
C LEU A 171 -71.56 49.36 26.44
N PRO A 172 -71.94 50.16 25.41
CA PRO A 172 -73.25 50.05 24.74
C PRO A 172 -73.46 48.72 23.98
N ALA A 173 -74.72 48.30 23.80
CA ALA A 173 -75.08 46.94 23.34
C ALA A 173 -74.51 46.49 21.98
N GLU A 174 -74.19 47.40 21.04
CA GLU A 174 -73.63 47.05 19.73
C GLU A 174 -72.12 46.70 19.75
N SER A 175 -71.36 47.10 20.78
CA SER A 175 -69.93 46.77 20.90
C SER A 175 -69.67 45.44 21.63
N ASN A 176 -70.68 44.88 22.31
CA ASN A 176 -70.57 43.61 23.03
C ASN A 176 -70.21 42.43 22.13
N GLU A 177 -70.73 42.40 20.90
CA GLU A 177 -70.48 41.29 19.98
C GLU A 177 -69.05 41.32 19.40
N LYS A 178 -68.52 42.52 19.13
CA LYS A 178 -67.10 42.71 18.75
C LYS A 178 -66.15 42.39 19.90
N ILE A 179 -66.51 42.76 21.13
CA ILE A 179 -65.73 42.42 22.33
C ILE A 179 -65.74 40.91 22.56
N LYS A 180 -66.89 40.25 22.39
CA LYS A 180 -66.99 38.79 22.50
C LYS A 180 -66.11 38.07 21.47
N GLN A 181 -66.08 38.54 20.21
CA GLN A 181 -65.17 38.01 19.18
C GLN A 181 -63.69 38.25 19.51
N VAL A 182 -63.34 39.40 20.08
CA VAL A 182 -61.97 39.69 20.55
C VAL A 182 -61.61 38.80 21.74
N ASN A 183 -62.53 38.55 22.66
CA ASN A 183 -62.33 37.64 23.80
C ASN A 183 -62.19 36.18 23.37
N GLU A 184 -62.96 35.73 22.39
CA GLU A 184 -62.82 34.38 21.81
C GLU A 184 -61.46 34.23 21.09
N ARG A 185 -61.05 35.21 20.28
CA ARG A 185 -59.74 35.21 19.61
C ARG A 185 -58.57 35.31 20.58
N ALA A 186 -58.71 36.09 21.65
CA ALA A 186 -57.70 36.19 22.70
C ALA A 186 -57.63 34.92 23.54
N THR A 187 -58.76 34.26 23.81
CA THR A 187 -58.80 32.96 24.52
C THR A 187 -58.16 31.87 23.67
N LEU A 188 -58.43 31.85 22.36
CA LEU A 188 -57.75 30.96 21.41
C LEU A 188 -56.25 31.26 21.37
N PHE A 189 -55.84 32.53 21.25
CA PHE A 189 -54.43 32.91 21.30
C PHE A 189 -53.77 32.48 22.62
N ARG A 190 -54.46 32.58 23.76
CA ARG A 190 -53.98 32.11 25.07
C ARG A 190 -53.76 30.61 25.10
N ILE A 191 -54.72 29.81 24.62
CA ILE A 191 -54.59 28.35 24.57
C ILE A 191 -53.43 27.95 23.65
N THR A 192 -53.34 28.57 22.48
CA THR A 192 -52.31 28.29 21.48
C THR A 192 -50.92 28.71 21.97
N SER A 193 -50.80 29.87 22.62
CA SER A 193 -49.55 30.36 23.21
C SER A 193 -49.09 29.49 24.36
N ASN A 194 -49.98 29.05 25.26
CA ASN A 194 -49.62 28.13 26.34
C ASN A 194 -49.19 26.75 25.83
N ALA A 195 -49.84 26.23 24.79
CA ALA A 195 -49.42 25.00 24.13
C ALA A 195 -48.02 25.15 23.50
N MET A 196 -47.76 26.29 22.85
CA MET A 196 -46.45 26.61 22.27
C MET A 196 -45.37 26.77 23.34
N ILE A 197 -45.65 27.46 24.46
CA ILE A 197 -44.74 27.60 25.61
C ILE A 197 -44.35 26.22 26.17
N ASN A 198 -45.32 25.33 26.32
CA ASN A 198 -45.05 23.98 26.81
C ASN A 198 -44.21 23.17 25.81
N ALA A 199 -44.52 23.23 24.51
CA ALA A 199 -43.72 22.58 23.47
C ALA A 199 -42.29 23.13 23.39
N CYS A 200 -42.11 24.45 23.52
CA CYS A 200 -40.79 25.09 23.57
C CYS A 200 -40.02 24.68 24.83
N ARG A 201 -40.68 24.56 25.98
CA ARG A 201 -40.07 24.08 27.23
C ARG A 201 -39.60 22.63 27.10
N ASP A 202 -40.40 21.76 26.48
CA ASP A 202 -40.05 20.36 26.26
C ASP A 202 -38.86 20.22 25.28
N PHE A 203 -38.87 21.02 24.21
CA PHE A 203 -37.73 21.10 23.27
C PHE A 203 -36.46 21.60 23.97
N LEU A 204 -36.57 22.62 24.82
CA LEU A 204 -35.44 23.16 25.57
C LEU A 204 -34.81 22.10 26.50
N MET A 205 -35.66 21.37 27.22
CA MET A 205 -35.23 20.28 28.10
C MET A 205 -34.55 19.15 27.35
N LEU A 206 -35.09 18.75 26.19
CA LEU A 206 -34.47 17.78 25.30
C LEU A 206 -33.10 18.28 24.78
N ALA A 207 -33.03 19.51 24.28
CA ALA A 207 -31.80 20.10 23.75
C ALA A 207 -30.69 20.19 24.82
N GLN A 208 -31.02 20.61 26.05
CA GLN A 208 -30.07 20.63 27.17
C GLN A 208 -29.57 19.23 27.55
N THR A 209 -30.47 18.25 27.53
CA THR A 209 -30.14 16.86 27.89
C THR A 209 -29.23 16.23 26.83
N HIS A 210 -29.52 16.43 25.55
CA HIS A 210 -28.68 15.98 24.43
C HIS A 210 -27.32 16.70 24.42
N SER A 211 -27.27 18.01 24.65
CA SER A 211 -26.02 18.78 24.74
C SER A 211 -25.09 18.22 25.83
N LYS A 212 -25.60 17.95 27.04
CA LYS A 212 -24.82 17.33 28.12
C LYS A 212 -24.37 15.91 27.80
N LYS A 213 -25.22 15.11 27.14
CA LYS A 213 -24.89 13.74 26.72
C LYS A 213 -23.76 13.75 25.68
N TRP A 214 -23.84 14.62 24.68
CA TRP A 214 -22.80 14.80 23.67
C TRP A 214 -21.49 15.30 24.26
N GLN A 215 -21.54 16.24 25.22
CA GLN A 215 -20.34 16.71 25.90
C GLN A 215 -19.62 15.58 26.66
N LYS A 216 -20.36 14.70 27.34
CA LYS A 216 -19.78 13.53 28.04
C LYS A 216 -19.22 12.48 27.09
N SER A 217 -19.95 12.16 26.02
CA SER A 217 -19.51 11.18 25.01
C SER A 217 -18.25 11.67 24.28
N LEU A 218 -18.21 12.95 23.92
CA LEU A 218 -17.02 13.57 23.33
C LEU A 218 -15.81 13.56 24.28
N GLN A 219 -16.03 13.82 25.58
CA GLN A 219 -14.95 13.75 26.56
C GLN A 219 -14.42 12.32 26.74
N TYR A 220 -15.32 11.34 26.72
CA TYR A 220 -14.96 9.92 26.79
C TYR A 220 -14.10 9.50 25.60
N GLU A 221 -14.52 9.83 24.37
CA GLU A 221 -13.74 9.58 23.14
C GLU A 221 -12.35 10.22 23.19
N ARG A 222 -12.25 11.44 23.73
CA ARG A 222 -10.97 12.14 23.89
C ARG A 222 -10.04 11.43 24.88
N ASP A 223 -10.58 11.01 26.03
CA ASP A 223 -9.80 10.31 27.05
C ASP A 223 -9.36 8.92 26.57
N GLN A 224 -10.13 8.30 25.68
CA GLN A 224 -9.77 7.05 25.00
C GLN A 224 -8.67 7.27 23.96
N ARG A 225 -8.75 8.34 23.16
CA ARG A 225 -7.71 8.71 22.19
C ARG A 225 -6.37 9.00 22.87
N ILE A 226 -6.36 9.77 23.97
CA ILE A 226 -5.13 10.07 24.73
C ILE A 226 -4.49 8.78 25.25
N ARG A 227 -5.28 7.85 25.81
CA ARG A 227 -4.78 6.55 26.26
C ARG A 227 -4.21 5.72 25.11
N LEU A 228 -4.84 5.73 23.94
CA LEU A 228 -4.32 5.03 22.77
C LEU A 228 -3.01 5.67 22.27
N GLU A 229 -2.90 7.00 22.26
CA GLU A 229 -1.65 7.71 21.92
C GLU A 229 -0.51 7.36 22.90
N GLU A 230 -0.78 7.34 24.21
CA GLU A 230 0.21 6.96 25.24
C GLU A 230 0.68 5.50 25.09
N THR A 231 -0.25 4.57 24.83
CA THR A 231 0.10 3.16 24.62
C THR A 231 0.92 2.97 23.34
N LEU A 232 0.59 3.71 22.27
CA LEU A 232 1.33 3.69 21.00
C LEU A 232 2.73 4.28 21.16
N GLU A 233 2.90 5.33 21.97
CA GLU A 233 4.22 5.89 22.30
C GLU A 233 5.07 4.91 23.12
N GLN A 234 4.48 4.19 24.08
CA GLN A 234 5.16 3.13 24.83
C GLN A 234 5.60 1.97 23.94
N LEU A 235 4.73 1.51 23.03
CA LEU A 235 5.04 0.50 22.02
C LEU A 235 6.15 0.96 21.07
N ALA A 236 6.14 2.22 20.64
CA ALA A 236 7.18 2.79 19.79
C ALA A 236 8.54 2.89 20.51
N LYS A 237 8.55 3.24 21.80
CA LYS A 237 9.77 3.24 22.63
C LYS A 237 10.33 1.82 22.81
N GLN A 238 9.47 0.83 23.04
CA GLN A 238 9.87 -0.58 23.12
C GLN A 238 10.41 -1.10 21.79
N HIS A 239 9.79 -0.72 20.67
CA HIS A 239 10.23 -1.10 19.33
C HIS A 239 11.62 -0.53 19.00
N ASN A 240 11.84 0.76 19.26
CA ASN A 240 13.17 1.39 19.09
C ASN A 240 14.23 0.76 19.99
N HIS A 241 13.85 0.38 21.22
CA HIS A 241 14.75 -0.32 22.14
C HIS A 241 15.17 -1.69 21.58
N LEU A 242 14.21 -2.45 21.03
CA LEU A 242 14.49 -3.71 20.34
C LEU A 242 15.35 -3.52 19.08
N GLU A 243 15.05 -2.53 18.24
CA GLU A 243 15.84 -2.26 17.03
C GLU A 243 17.28 -1.85 17.37
N ARG A 244 17.48 -1.04 18.42
CA ARG A 244 18.80 -0.62 18.88
C ARG A 244 19.57 -1.79 19.53
N ALA A 245 18.88 -2.69 20.25
CA ALA A 245 19.48 -3.92 20.77
C ALA A 245 19.89 -4.89 19.63
N PHE A 246 19.10 -4.96 18.56
CA PHE A 246 19.41 -5.78 17.38
C PHE A 246 20.60 -5.24 16.57
N ARG A 247 20.72 -3.91 16.45
CA ARG A 247 21.89 -3.25 15.85
C ARG A 247 23.14 -3.31 16.74
N GLY A 248 22.98 -3.37 18.07
CA GLY A 248 24.09 -3.54 19.01
C GLY A 248 24.67 -4.97 19.04
N ALA A 249 23.83 -5.98 18.84
CA ALA A 249 24.27 -7.39 18.82
C ALA A 249 25.03 -7.80 17.54
N THR A 250 25.02 -6.95 16.50
CA THR A 250 25.72 -7.21 15.23
C THR A 250 27.09 -6.50 15.11
N VAL A 251 27.55 -5.84 16.18
CA VAL A 251 28.89 -5.21 16.21
C VAL A 251 29.64 -5.69 17.46
N LEU A 252 30.50 -6.70 17.30
CA LEU A 252 31.62 -6.91 18.21
C LEU A 252 32.74 -5.90 17.87
N PRO A 253 33.44 -5.33 18.87
CA PRO A 253 34.33 -4.20 18.65
C PRO A 253 35.68 -4.63 18.04
N ALA A 254 36.10 -3.95 16.98
CA ALA A 254 37.43 -4.06 16.41
C ALA A 254 38.44 -3.26 17.26
N SER A 255 39.41 -3.94 17.85
CA SER A 255 40.60 -3.33 18.47
C SER A 255 41.59 -2.85 17.40
N ALA A 256 42.07 -1.62 17.56
CA ALA A 256 43.04 -0.94 16.69
C ALA A 256 44.49 -1.51 16.83
N PRO A 257 45.44 -1.13 15.94
CA PRO A 257 46.50 -1.99 15.42
C PRO A 257 47.91 -1.75 15.99
N ARG A 258 48.80 -2.74 15.82
CA ARG A 258 50.29 -2.73 15.76
C ARG A 258 50.69 -4.19 15.49
N GLY A 259 51.59 -4.61 14.61
CA GLY A 259 52.70 -4.02 13.88
C GLY A 259 53.82 -5.08 13.88
N GLY A 260 54.30 -5.51 12.70
CA GLY A 260 55.63 -6.13 12.50
C GLY A 260 55.81 -7.64 12.77
N GLY A 261 56.06 -8.39 11.69
CA GLY A 261 57.30 -9.19 11.50
C GLY A 261 57.50 -10.55 12.20
N SER A 262 57.59 -11.59 11.37
CA SER A 262 58.49 -12.77 11.45
C SER A 262 58.27 -13.85 12.52
N ALA A 263 57.99 -15.10 12.10
CA ALA A 263 58.86 -16.28 12.30
C ALA A 263 58.14 -17.63 12.04
N LYS A 264 58.77 -18.43 11.15
CA LYS A 264 59.02 -19.90 11.13
C LYS A 264 57.97 -20.97 11.50
N ASP A 265 57.84 -21.88 10.52
CA ASP A 265 57.95 -23.35 10.51
C ASP A 265 56.93 -24.29 11.20
N GLU A 266 56.40 -25.19 10.34
CA GLU A 266 56.17 -26.66 10.47
C GLU A 266 55.23 -27.19 11.58
N CYS A 267 54.33 -28.18 11.42
CA CYS A 267 54.18 -29.30 10.48
C CYS A 267 52.72 -29.90 10.52
N CYS A 268 52.21 -30.29 9.34
CA CYS A 268 51.26 -31.35 8.87
C CYS A 268 50.42 -32.27 9.82
N PRO A 269 49.51 -33.17 9.31
CA PRO A 269 48.83 -33.29 7.99
C PRO A 269 47.29 -33.54 8.08
N GLY A 270 46.58 -33.52 6.93
CA GLY A 270 45.23 -34.10 6.82
C GLY A 270 44.49 -33.76 5.53
N LYS A 271 44.68 -34.58 4.48
CA LYS A 271 43.87 -34.61 3.24
C LYS A 271 42.79 -35.70 3.38
N GLY A 272 41.61 -35.46 2.82
CA GLY A 272 40.54 -36.45 2.59
C GLY A 272 39.19 -35.91 3.05
N ASP A 273 38.50 -35.15 2.19
CA ASP A 273 37.36 -35.62 1.38
C ASP A 273 36.11 -35.94 2.21
N LEU A 274 35.12 -35.05 2.15
CA LEU A 274 33.73 -35.42 1.88
C LEU A 274 33.08 -34.29 1.07
N SER A 275 32.71 -34.68 -0.14
CA SER A 275 31.82 -34.01 -1.09
C SER A 275 30.48 -33.66 -0.44
N ASP A 276 30.03 -32.44 -0.65
CA ASP A 276 28.63 -32.02 -0.38
C ASP A 276 27.91 -32.01 -1.74
N GLU A 277 27.58 -33.21 -2.22
CA GLU A 277 26.45 -33.42 -3.13
C GLU A 277 25.26 -33.82 -2.24
N ASP A 278 24.24 -32.97 -2.22
CA ASP A 278 22.81 -33.34 -2.17
C ASP A 278 21.98 -32.05 -2.01
N ASP A 279 21.51 -31.50 -3.13
CA ASP A 279 20.32 -30.63 -3.13
C ASP A 279 19.36 -31.08 -4.25
N ASP A 280 19.10 -32.40 -4.29
CA ASP A 280 17.93 -32.97 -4.95
C ASP A 280 16.76 -32.94 -3.96
N ASN A 281 16.05 -31.81 -3.93
CA ASN A 281 14.68 -31.78 -3.41
C ASN A 281 13.70 -32.00 -4.56
N GLU A 282 13.62 -33.26 -4.98
CA GLU A 282 12.57 -33.81 -5.84
C GLU A 282 11.22 -33.73 -5.10
N PHE A 283 10.39 -32.72 -5.42
CA PHE A 283 9.05 -32.63 -4.86
C PHE A 283 8.06 -33.38 -5.77
N PHE A 284 7.52 -34.48 -5.25
CA PHE A 284 6.45 -35.25 -5.85
C PHE A 284 5.15 -34.42 -5.80
N ASP A 285 4.66 -33.96 -6.95
CA ASP A 285 3.38 -33.25 -7.06
C ASP A 285 2.21 -34.22 -6.79
N ALA A 286 1.42 -33.94 -5.75
CA ALA A 286 0.12 -34.56 -5.52
C ALA A 286 -0.95 -33.86 -6.39
N PRO A 287 -1.88 -34.59 -7.05
CA PRO A 287 -2.94 -33.97 -7.83
C PRO A 287 -4.07 -33.48 -6.91
N GLU A 288 -4.29 -32.17 -6.83
CA GLU A 288 -5.54 -31.62 -6.27
C GLU A 288 -6.61 -31.53 -7.37
N ILE A 289 -7.49 -32.52 -7.37
CA ILE A 289 -8.81 -32.49 -8.01
C ILE A 289 -9.71 -31.64 -7.11
N ILE A 290 -10.10 -30.45 -7.57
CA ILE A 290 -11.24 -29.72 -7.00
C ILE A 290 -12.46 -30.01 -7.88
N THR A 291 -13.23 -30.98 -7.42
CA THR A 291 -14.58 -31.30 -7.91
C THR A 291 -15.51 -30.13 -7.54
N MET A 292 -16.04 -29.43 -8.53
CA MET A 292 -17.19 -28.54 -8.34
C MET A 292 -18.47 -29.41 -8.32
N PRO A 293 -19.45 -29.15 -7.43
CA PRO A 293 -20.68 -29.94 -7.40
C PRO A 293 -21.58 -29.59 -8.60
N GLU A 294 -21.94 -30.62 -9.36
CA GLU A 294 -22.95 -30.58 -10.43
C GLU A 294 -24.34 -30.24 -9.85
N SER A 295 -24.94 -29.15 -10.33
CA SER A 295 -26.37 -28.94 -10.25
C SER A 295 -27.05 -29.70 -11.40
N MET A 296 -27.76 -30.79 -11.07
CA MET A 296 -28.58 -31.54 -12.02
C MET A 296 -29.59 -30.64 -12.73
N GLY A 297 -29.55 -30.68 -14.07
CA GLY A 297 -30.59 -30.11 -14.92
C GLY A 297 -31.85 -30.97 -14.96
N HIS A 298 -33.01 -30.31 -14.94
CA HIS A 298 -34.24 -30.87 -15.48
C HIS A 298 -34.52 -30.30 -16.87
N LYS A 299 -34.51 -31.19 -17.86
CA LYS A 299 -34.99 -30.99 -19.23
C LYS A 299 -36.47 -30.62 -19.22
N ARG A 300 -36.85 -29.57 -19.95
CA ARG A 300 -38.15 -29.51 -20.64
C ARG A 300 -38.00 -28.88 -22.03
N THR A 301 -38.26 -29.71 -23.01
CA THR A 301 -38.46 -29.42 -24.44
C THR A 301 -39.74 -28.60 -24.63
N GLY A 302 -39.70 -27.62 -25.54
CA GLY A 302 -40.88 -26.85 -25.93
C GLY A 302 -40.54 -25.88 -27.07
N SER A 303 -40.60 -26.39 -28.30
CA SER A 303 -40.60 -25.61 -29.53
C SER A 303 -41.80 -24.66 -29.61
N ASN A 304 -41.61 -23.46 -30.18
CA ASN A 304 -42.46 -22.82 -31.23
C ASN A 304 -41.98 -21.39 -31.55
N ILE A 305 -41.62 -21.16 -32.82
CA ILE A 305 -42.06 -20.07 -33.75
C ILE A 305 -42.54 -18.76 -33.08
N SER A 306 -41.93 -17.58 -33.30
CA SER A 306 -41.91 -16.70 -34.49
C SER A 306 -40.94 -15.53 -34.16
N GLY A 307 -40.12 -14.93 -35.03
CA GLY A 307 -40.50 -14.22 -36.25
C GLY A 307 -40.48 -12.70 -36.02
N ALA A 308 -39.31 -12.06 -36.14
CA ALA A 308 -39.19 -10.63 -36.47
C ALA A 308 -37.75 -10.33 -36.97
N SER A 309 -37.69 -10.07 -38.27
CA SER A 309 -36.51 -9.68 -39.05
C SER A 309 -36.33 -8.17 -39.01
N SER A 310 -35.08 -7.70 -39.02
CA SER A 310 -34.70 -6.45 -39.67
C SER A 310 -33.20 -6.45 -40.01
N ASP A 311 -32.93 -6.89 -41.23
CA ASP A 311 -32.07 -6.30 -42.25
C ASP A 311 -30.61 -5.94 -41.92
N ILE A 312 -29.77 -6.90 -42.27
CA ILE A 312 -28.37 -6.72 -42.70
C ILE A 312 -28.34 -6.20 -44.14
N SER A 313 -27.74 -5.02 -44.36
CA SER A 313 -27.31 -4.58 -45.69
C SER A 313 -25.79 -4.55 -45.76
N LEU A 314 -25.26 -5.30 -46.73
CA LEU A 314 -23.87 -5.32 -47.17
C LEU A 314 -23.72 -4.33 -48.35
N ASP A 315 -22.50 -3.82 -48.46
CA ASP A 315 -21.89 -3.03 -49.53
C ASP A 315 -22.28 -1.54 -49.68
N GLU A 316 -21.32 -0.67 -49.35
CA GLU A 316 -20.77 0.23 -50.38
C GLU A 316 -19.31 0.61 -50.09
N GLN A 317 -18.45 0.33 -51.07
CA GLN A 317 -17.06 0.75 -51.15
C GLN A 317 -16.97 2.27 -51.32
N TYR A 318 -16.37 2.97 -50.35
CA TYR A 318 -15.72 4.26 -50.60
C TYR A 318 -14.32 4.28 -50.00
N LYS A 319 -13.34 4.36 -50.90
CA LYS A 319 -11.94 4.66 -50.62
C LYS A 319 -11.84 6.02 -49.92
N HIS A 320 -11.65 6.03 -48.60
CA HIS A 320 -11.06 7.18 -47.93
C HIS A 320 -9.56 6.99 -47.87
N GLN A 321 -8.84 7.90 -48.55
CA GLN A 321 -7.43 8.15 -48.29
C GLN A 321 -7.26 8.49 -46.80
N PRO A 322 -6.22 8.01 -46.10
CA PRO A 322 -5.97 8.46 -44.75
C PRO A 322 -5.39 9.87 -44.84
N GLU A 323 -6.23 10.87 -44.61
CA GLU A 323 -5.72 12.16 -44.14
C GLU A 323 -5.12 11.93 -42.75
N ASP A 324 -3.85 12.35 -42.57
CA ASP A 324 -3.15 12.38 -41.29
C ASP A 324 -3.84 13.37 -40.32
N THR A 325 -4.97 12.96 -39.76
CA THR A 325 -5.53 13.58 -38.57
C THR A 325 -4.57 13.29 -37.42
N LYS A 326 -3.94 14.33 -36.86
CA LYS A 326 -3.17 14.26 -35.60
C LYS A 326 -3.90 13.35 -34.62
N LYS A 327 -3.35 12.16 -34.34
CA LYS A 327 -3.96 11.18 -33.43
C LYS A 327 -4.28 11.88 -32.11
N GLU A 328 -5.55 12.02 -31.76
CA GLU A 328 -5.94 12.59 -30.46
C GLU A 328 -5.37 11.71 -29.34
N LYS A 329 -4.64 12.34 -28.41
CA LYS A 329 -4.02 11.61 -27.30
C LYS A 329 -5.09 11.07 -26.37
N ARG A 330 -5.01 9.78 -26.03
CA ARG A 330 -5.92 9.14 -25.07
C ARG A 330 -5.79 9.82 -23.70
N THR A 331 -6.86 10.46 -23.24
CA THR A 331 -6.89 11.20 -21.97
C THR A 331 -7.60 10.45 -20.83
N ARG A 332 -8.27 9.32 -21.12
CA ARG A 332 -9.04 8.54 -20.14
C ARG A 332 -9.03 7.05 -20.44
N ILE A 333 -9.22 6.27 -19.38
CA ILE A 333 -9.50 4.82 -19.41
C ILE A 333 -10.79 4.54 -18.62
N PRO A 334 -11.44 3.38 -18.80
CA PRO A 334 -12.55 2.97 -17.96
C PRO A 334 -12.20 3.02 -16.47
N ASN A 335 -13.17 3.39 -15.64
CA ASN A 335 -12.95 3.49 -14.19
C ASN A 335 -12.66 2.12 -13.60
N LYS A 336 -11.67 2.06 -12.70
CA LYS A 336 -11.34 0.90 -11.89
C LYS A 336 -12.57 0.47 -11.08
N PRO A 337 -13.00 -0.80 -11.17
CA PRO A 337 -14.01 -1.37 -10.29
C PRO A 337 -13.64 -1.24 -8.80
N ASN A 338 -14.62 -0.86 -7.97
CA ASN A 338 -14.41 -0.63 -6.55
C ASN A 338 -14.43 -1.96 -5.75
N TYR A 339 -13.32 -2.69 -5.78
CA TYR A 339 -13.12 -3.88 -4.94
C TYR A 339 -12.11 -3.57 -3.83
N SER A 340 -12.52 -3.76 -2.57
CA SER A 340 -11.61 -3.71 -1.44
C SER A 340 -10.70 -4.95 -1.46
N LEU A 341 -9.39 -4.73 -1.51
CA LEU A 341 -8.41 -5.80 -1.62
C LEU A 341 -7.65 -6.00 -0.31
N ASN A 342 -7.75 -7.19 0.26
CA ASN A 342 -6.95 -7.56 1.43
C ASN A 342 -5.64 -8.23 0.99
N LEU A 343 -4.59 -7.42 0.77
CA LEU A 343 -3.26 -7.89 0.33
C LEU A 343 -2.67 -8.93 1.30
N TRP A 344 -2.96 -8.83 2.60
CA TRP A 344 -2.48 -9.76 3.62
C TRP A 344 -2.91 -11.21 3.36
N SER A 345 -4.11 -11.43 2.83
CA SER A 345 -4.66 -12.77 2.58
C SER A 345 -3.76 -13.61 1.65
N ILE A 346 -3.06 -12.96 0.71
CA ILE A 346 -2.10 -13.57 -0.21
C ILE A 346 -0.70 -13.53 0.40
N MET A 347 -0.32 -12.39 0.99
CA MET A 347 1.03 -12.16 1.50
C MET A 347 1.41 -13.04 2.70
N LYS A 348 0.44 -13.52 3.50
CA LYS A 348 0.72 -14.42 4.63
C LYS A 348 1.42 -15.73 4.21
N ASN A 349 1.17 -16.19 2.98
CA ASN A 349 1.80 -17.40 2.42
C ASN A 349 3.14 -17.08 1.72
N CYS A 350 3.48 -15.79 1.59
CA CYS A 350 4.65 -15.28 0.88
C CYS A 350 5.82 -14.96 1.83
N ILE A 351 5.67 -15.18 3.14
CA ILE A 351 6.67 -14.80 4.14
C ILE A 351 7.97 -15.57 3.88
N GLY A 352 9.08 -14.84 3.65
CA GLY A 352 10.39 -15.42 3.35
C GLY A 352 10.59 -15.88 1.90
N LYS A 353 9.56 -15.79 1.02
CA LYS A 353 9.65 -16.17 -0.39
C LYS A 353 9.85 -14.95 -1.30
N GLU A 354 10.37 -15.21 -2.50
CA GLU A 354 10.47 -14.21 -3.57
C GLU A 354 9.09 -13.98 -4.22
N LEU A 355 8.57 -12.74 -4.21
CA LEU A 355 7.21 -12.43 -4.68
C LEU A 355 7.02 -12.62 -6.20
N SER A 356 8.10 -12.64 -6.97
CA SER A 356 8.07 -12.89 -8.41
C SER A 356 7.54 -14.29 -8.74
N LYS A 357 7.71 -15.27 -7.84
CA LYS A 357 7.32 -16.67 -8.01
C LYS A 357 5.89 -16.97 -7.57
N ILE A 358 5.18 -15.99 -7.02
CA ILE A 358 3.83 -16.19 -6.47
C ILE A 358 2.82 -15.51 -7.40
N PRO A 359 1.85 -16.26 -7.96
CA PRO A 359 0.83 -15.69 -8.84
C PRO A 359 -0.06 -14.74 -8.02
N MET A 360 -0.06 -13.47 -8.43
CA MET A 360 -0.94 -12.44 -7.85
C MET A 360 -2.25 -12.39 -8.64
N PRO A 361 -3.43 -12.36 -8.00
CA PRO A 361 -4.69 -12.14 -8.70
C PRO A 361 -4.69 -10.80 -9.45
N VAL A 362 -5.37 -10.73 -10.60
CA VAL A 362 -5.43 -9.53 -11.45
C VAL A 362 -5.96 -8.31 -10.70
N ASN A 363 -6.75 -8.49 -9.65
CA ASN A 363 -7.29 -7.38 -8.87
C ASN A 363 -6.20 -6.49 -8.24
N PHE A 364 -5.04 -7.07 -7.91
CA PHE A 364 -3.86 -6.35 -7.38
C PHE A 364 -3.00 -5.72 -8.47
N ASN A 365 -3.31 -6.00 -9.73
CA ASN A 365 -2.59 -5.45 -10.85
C ASN A 365 -3.10 -4.04 -11.21
N GLU A 366 -2.33 -3.39 -12.06
CA GLU A 366 -2.75 -2.26 -12.88
C GLU A 366 -2.67 -2.68 -14.35
N PRO A 367 -3.45 -2.05 -15.26
CA PRO A 367 -3.49 -2.44 -16.67
C PRO A 367 -2.26 -1.97 -17.48
N LEU A 368 -1.07 -2.08 -16.90
CA LEU A 368 0.22 -1.83 -17.53
C LEU A 368 1.18 -2.99 -17.28
N SER A 369 1.96 -3.35 -18.30
CA SER A 369 3.08 -4.28 -18.23
C SER A 369 4.29 -3.62 -17.57
N MET A 370 5.20 -4.41 -16.98
CA MET A 370 6.44 -3.86 -16.42
C MET A 370 7.29 -3.16 -17.50
N LEU A 371 7.18 -3.57 -18.77
CA LEU A 371 7.85 -2.90 -19.89
C LEU A 371 7.34 -1.47 -20.07
N GLN A 372 6.02 -1.29 -20.01
CA GLN A 372 5.37 0.03 -20.05
C GLN A 372 5.75 0.86 -18.83
N ARG A 373 5.74 0.26 -17.63
CA ARG A 373 6.18 0.92 -16.39
C ARG A 373 7.62 1.42 -16.48
N LEU A 374 8.50 0.68 -17.15
CA LEU A 374 9.90 1.08 -17.38
C LEU A 374 10.00 2.27 -18.34
N THR A 375 9.14 2.32 -19.36
CA THR A 375 9.07 3.44 -20.31
C THR A 375 8.56 4.73 -19.67
N GLU A 376 7.84 4.67 -18.54
CA GLU A 376 7.45 5.87 -17.77
C GLU A 376 8.65 6.68 -17.23
N ASP A 377 9.86 6.10 -17.20
CA ASP A 377 11.09 6.86 -16.94
C ASP A 377 11.26 8.04 -17.91
N LEU A 378 10.63 7.98 -19.10
CA LEU A 378 10.67 9.00 -20.14
C LEU A 378 9.56 10.07 -20.00
N GLU A 379 8.77 10.08 -18.91
CA GLU A 379 7.74 11.12 -18.69
C GLU A 379 8.33 12.53 -18.75
N TYR A 380 9.54 12.72 -18.23
CA TYR A 380 10.25 14.00 -18.22
C TYR A 380 11.48 13.97 -19.14
N HIS A 381 11.36 13.33 -20.31
CA HIS A 381 12.44 13.24 -21.31
C HIS A 381 13.01 14.61 -21.72
N GLU A 382 12.20 15.68 -21.65
CA GLU A 382 12.61 17.05 -21.93
C GLU A 382 13.81 17.53 -21.07
N LEU A 383 14.02 16.92 -19.90
CA LEU A 383 15.20 17.18 -19.07
C LEU A 383 16.48 16.72 -19.76
N LEU A 384 16.43 15.58 -20.48
CA LEU A 384 17.54 15.10 -21.30
C LEU A 384 17.72 15.95 -22.56
N ASP A 385 16.63 16.43 -23.17
CA ASP A 385 16.72 17.37 -24.29
C ASP A 385 17.39 18.69 -23.89
N ARG A 386 17.08 19.20 -22.69
CA ARG A 386 17.75 20.38 -22.10
C ARG A 386 19.20 20.07 -21.77
N ALA A 387 19.47 18.92 -21.16
CA ALA A 387 20.82 18.48 -20.85
C ALA A 387 21.71 18.38 -22.10
N ALA A 388 21.15 17.93 -23.23
CA ALA A 388 21.87 17.81 -24.50
C ALA A 388 22.30 19.17 -25.09
N LYS A 389 21.63 20.26 -24.71
CA LYS A 389 21.93 21.65 -25.13
C LYS A 389 22.92 22.36 -24.20
N CYS A 390 23.25 21.77 -23.05
CA CYS A 390 24.19 22.37 -22.10
C CYS A 390 25.63 22.27 -22.60
N GLU A 391 26.36 23.39 -22.51
CA GLU A 391 27.81 23.44 -22.79
C GLU A 391 28.64 22.98 -21.58
N SER A 392 28.19 23.32 -20.36
CA SER A 392 28.85 22.93 -19.11
C SER A 392 28.50 21.49 -18.72
N THR A 393 29.51 20.67 -18.45
CA THR A 393 29.33 19.26 -18.05
C THR A 393 28.69 19.12 -16.67
N LEU A 394 28.96 20.07 -15.77
CA LEU A 394 28.37 20.13 -14.42
C LEU A 394 26.88 20.52 -14.49
N GLU A 395 26.52 21.45 -15.37
CA GLU A 395 25.10 21.80 -15.58
C GLU A 395 24.34 20.67 -16.26
N GLN A 396 24.96 20.02 -17.26
CA GLN A 396 24.42 18.81 -17.88
C GLN A 396 24.14 17.73 -16.83
N LEU A 397 25.07 17.53 -15.88
CA LEU A 397 24.91 16.57 -14.78
C LEU A 397 23.75 16.94 -13.83
N CYS A 398 23.49 18.24 -13.59
CA CYS A 398 22.34 18.67 -12.80
C CYS A 398 21.00 18.24 -13.45
N TYR A 399 20.87 18.37 -14.78
CA TYR A 399 19.67 17.92 -15.49
C TYR A 399 19.53 16.39 -15.52
N VAL A 400 20.64 15.65 -15.68
CA VAL A 400 20.63 14.18 -15.57
C VAL A 400 20.20 13.73 -14.17
N ALA A 401 20.63 14.44 -13.13
CA ALA A 401 20.21 14.18 -11.75
C ALA A 401 18.72 14.48 -11.54
N ALA A 402 18.22 15.59 -12.07
CA ALA A 402 16.79 15.91 -12.04
C ALA A 402 15.95 14.87 -12.79
N PHE A 403 16.40 14.41 -13.97
CA PHE A 403 15.76 13.33 -14.72
C PHE A 403 15.69 12.04 -13.88
N THR A 404 16.80 11.66 -13.26
CA THR A 404 16.87 10.47 -12.39
C THR A 404 15.84 10.55 -11.26
N VAL A 405 15.71 11.69 -10.59
CA VAL A 405 14.73 11.89 -9.51
C VAL A 405 13.29 11.89 -10.03
N SER A 406 13.05 12.51 -11.19
CA SER A 406 11.72 12.64 -11.78
C SER A 406 11.05 11.28 -12.08
N SER A 407 11.86 10.25 -12.39
CA SER A 407 11.38 8.89 -12.67
C SER A 407 10.61 8.25 -11.50
N TYR A 408 10.83 8.70 -10.27
CA TYR A 408 10.14 8.19 -9.09
C TYR A 408 8.79 8.87 -8.83
N SER A 409 8.53 10.02 -9.43
CA SER A 409 7.32 10.82 -9.18
C SER A 409 6.02 10.11 -9.60
N THR A 410 6.09 9.20 -10.57
CA THR A 410 4.96 8.38 -11.04
C THR A 410 4.56 7.29 -10.06
N THR A 411 5.40 7.00 -9.05
CA THR A 411 5.20 5.88 -8.11
C THR A 411 4.36 6.24 -6.89
N VAL A 412 4.19 7.53 -6.58
CA VAL A 412 3.65 8.04 -5.30
C VAL A 412 2.37 7.34 -4.84
N PHE A 413 1.40 7.19 -5.76
CA PHE A 413 0.08 6.65 -5.46
C PHE A 413 -0.14 5.24 -6.04
N ARG A 414 0.85 4.68 -6.74
CA ARG A 414 0.69 3.45 -7.54
C ARG A 414 1.18 2.22 -6.80
N THR A 415 0.37 1.76 -5.86
CA THR A 415 0.59 0.56 -5.05
C THR A 415 0.23 -0.76 -5.75
N SER A 416 -0.38 -0.68 -6.94
CA SER A 416 -0.77 -1.84 -7.76
C SER A 416 0.43 -2.39 -8.54
N LYS A 417 0.47 -3.72 -8.73
CA LYS A 417 1.57 -4.42 -9.41
C LYS A 417 1.39 -4.36 -10.93
N PRO A 418 2.38 -3.92 -11.73
CA PRO A 418 2.29 -4.08 -13.19
C PRO A 418 2.27 -5.56 -13.58
N PHE A 419 1.72 -5.90 -14.75
CA PHE A 419 1.79 -7.26 -15.28
C PHE A 419 3.25 -7.67 -15.47
N ASN A 420 3.56 -8.90 -15.04
CA ASN A 420 4.88 -9.48 -15.32
C ASN A 420 4.94 -9.80 -16.81
N PRO A 421 5.87 -9.23 -17.59
CA PRO A 421 5.92 -9.45 -19.02
C PRO A 421 6.25 -10.93 -19.32
N LEU A 422 5.67 -11.45 -20.40
CA LEU A 422 6.03 -12.77 -20.91
C LEU A 422 7.43 -12.70 -21.53
N LEU A 423 8.16 -13.81 -21.56
CA LEU A 423 9.49 -13.86 -22.18
C LEU A 423 9.36 -13.58 -23.68
N GLY A 424 10.10 -12.60 -24.19
CA GLY A 424 9.99 -12.13 -25.58
C GLY A 424 8.86 -11.14 -25.83
N GLU A 425 8.08 -10.77 -24.80
CA GLU A 425 7.16 -9.64 -24.87
C GLU A 425 7.95 -8.36 -25.15
N THR A 426 7.43 -7.53 -26.04
CA THR A 426 8.03 -6.25 -26.42
C THR A 426 7.08 -5.10 -26.09
N PHE A 427 7.63 -3.91 -25.98
CA PHE A 427 6.82 -2.70 -25.94
C PHE A 427 7.55 -1.57 -26.64
N GLU A 428 6.94 -0.99 -27.66
CA GLU A 428 7.45 0.22 -28.31
C GLU A 428 6.71 1.49 -27.88
N LEU A 429 7.43 2.60 -27.77
CA LEU A 429 6.87 3.94 -27.67
C LEU A 429 7.53 4.81 -28.74
N ASP A 430 6.84 5.00 -29.86
CA ASP A 430 7.31 5.80 -30.98
C ASP A 430 6.70 7.21 -30.91
N ARG A 431 7.52 8.18 -30.53
CA ARG A 431 7.15 9.60 -30.44
C ARG A 431 8.12 10.46 -31.25
N LEU A 432 8.73 9.90 -32.30
CA LEU A 432 9.74 10.62 -33.10
C LEU A 432 9.21 11.93 -33.68
N GLU A 433 7.98 11.93 -34.18
CA GLU A 433 7.36 13.11 -34.79
C GLU A 433 6.78 14.09 -33.74
N GLU A 434 6.33 13.58 -32.59
CA GLU A 434 5.72 14.42 -31.54
C GLU A 434 6.75 15.04 -30.58
N ASN A 435 7.74 14.25 -30.16
CA ASN A 435 8.66 14.55 -29.07
C ASN A 435 10.12 14.28 -29.42
N GLY A 436 10.42 13.81 -30.63
CA GLY A 436 11.79 13.61 -31.09
C GLY A 436 12.46 12.34 -30.61
N TYR A 437 11.78 11.43 -29.89
CA TYR A 437 12.36 10.18 -29.39
C TYR A 437 11.52 8.95 -29.70
N ARG A 438 12.15 7.78 -29.73
CA ARG A 438 11.46 6.49 -29.66
C ARG A 438 12.16 5.53 -28.71
N SER A 439 11.39 4.64 -28.12
CA SER A 439 11.81 3.68 -27.09
C SER A 439 11.33 2.27 -27.45
N LEU A 440 12.15 1.28 -27.14
CA LEU A 440 11.85 -0.13 -27.25
C LEU A 440 12.27 -0.85 -25.97
N CYS A 441 11.37 -1.69 -25.46
CA CYS A 441 11.60 -2.62 -24.36
C CYS A 441 11.39 -4.06 -24.83
N GLU A 442 12.18 -5.00 -24.29
CA GLU A 442 11.98 -6.44 -24.47
C GLU A 442 12.19 -7.16 -23.12
N GLN A 443 11.34 -8.13 -22.82
CA GLN A 443 11.57 -9.05 -21.71
C GLN A 443 12.62 -10.11 -22.11
N VAL A 444 13.87 -9.86 -21.75
CA VAL A 444 15.03 -10.68 -22.16
C VAL A 444 15.26 -11.90 -21.26
N SER A 445 14.72 -11.90 -20.04
CA SER A 445 14.77 -13.04 -19.13
C SER A 445 13.52 -13.11 -18.24
N HIS A 446 13.08 -14.32 -17.87
CA HIS A 446 11.93 -14.52 -16.99
C HIS A 446 12.31 -15.13 -15.63
N HIS A 447 13.38 -15.93 -15.56
CA HIS A 447 13.92 -16.51 -14.33
C HIS A 447 15.43 -16.28 -14.22
N PRO A 448 15.87 -15.20 -13.55
CA PRO A 448 15.07 -14.14 -12.93
C PRO A 448 14.46 -13.18 -13.97
N PRO A 449 13.39 -12.43 -13.65
CA PRO A 449 12.77 -11.49 -14.56
C PRO A 449 13.71 -10.31 -14.83
N ALA A 450 14.07 -10.10 -16.09
CA ALA A 450 14.85 -8.98 -16.56
C ALA A 450 14.27 -8.40 -17.86
N ALA A 451 14.24 -7.07 -17.92
CA ALA A 451 13.79 -6.31 -19.08
C ALA A 451 14.93 -5.43 -19.60
N ALA A 452 15.16 -5.46 -20.91
CA ALA A 452 16.07 -4.55 -21.59
C ALA A 452 15.27 -3.39 -22.17
N HIS A 453 15.81 -2.18 -22.08
CA HIS A 453 15.19 -0.95 -22.57
C HIS A 453 16.23 -0.11 -23.30
N HIS A 454 15.84 0.38 -24.47
CA HIS A 454 16.63 1.27 -25.29
C HIS A 454 15.76 2.40 -25.83
N ALA A 455 16.16 3.65 -25.58
CA ALA A 455 15.53 4.84 -26.13
C ALA A 455 16.58 5.73 -26.80
N HIS A 456 16.19 6.35 -27.90
CA HIS A 456 17.03 7.31 -28.59
C HIS A 456 16.23 8.53 -29.04
N SER A 457 16.90 9.68 -29.05
CA SER A 457 16.32 10.96 -29.41
C SER A 457 17.09 11.64 -30.55
N ARG A 458 16.35 12.30 -31.45
CA ARG A 458 16.87 13.22 -32.48
C ARG A 458 17.60 14.41 -31.84
N HIS A 459 17.33 14.72 -30.58
CA HIS A 459 18.02 15.76 -29.80
C HIS A 459 19.41 15.34 -29.30
N GLY A 460 19.88 14.13 -29.64
CA GLY A 460 21.28 13.75 -29.46
C GLY A 460 21.60 13.02 -28.15
N TRP A 461 20.61 12.38 -27.52
CA TRP A 461 20.82 11.49 -26.38
C TRP A 461 20.30 10.07 -26.64
N THR A 462 20.94 9.10 -25.97
CA THR A 462 20.54 7.70 -25.96
C THR A 462 20.51 7.21 -24.51
N LEU A 463 19.39 6.60 -24.13
CA LEU A 463 19.19 5.96 -22.85
C LEU A 463 19.13 4.44 -23.06
N ARG A 464 19.91 3.67 -22.30
CA ARG A 464 19.81 2.22 -22.30
C ARG A 464 19.94 1.67 -20.89
N GLN A 465 19.18 0.62 -20.59
CA GLN A 465 19.22 -0.05 -19.29
C GLN A 465 18.78 -1.50 -19.44
N GLU A 466 19.34 -2.36 -18.60
CA GLU A 466 18.79 -3.68 -18.29
C GLU A 466 18.42 -3.67 -16.82
N ILE A 467 17.16 -3.98 -16.51
CA ILE A 467 16.65 -3.95 -15.15
C ILE A 467 16.12 -5.31 -14.74
N LYS A 468 16.61 -5.79 -13.60
CA LYS A 468 16.12 -6.98 -12.89
C LYS A 468 15.49 -6.55 -11.59
N ILE A 469 14.24 -6.96 -11.35
CA ILE A 469 13.54 -6.60 -10.11
C ILE A 469 13.66 -7.74 -9.11
N THR A 470 14.11 -7.41 -7.90
CA THR A 470 14.07 -8.33 -6.75
C THR A 470 13.22 -7.73 -5.64
N SER A 471 12.53 -8.57 -4.88
CA SER A 471 11.62 -8.10 -3.83
C SER A 471 11.77 -8.93 -2.57
N LYS A 472 11.74 -8.28 -1.41
CA LYS A 472 11.83 -8.92 -0.09
C LYS A 472 10.69 -8.47 0.80
N PHE A 473 9.90 -9.41 1.30
CA PHE A 473 8.89 -9.14 2.33
C PHE A 473 9.55 -9.14 3.72
N ARG A 474 9.36 -8.07 4.49
CA ARG A 474 9.94 -7.90 5.85
C ARG A 474 8.86 -7.75 6.92
N GLY A 475 7.73 -8.45 6.77
CA GLY A 475 6.60 -8.34 7.69
C GLY A 475 5.74 -7.11 7.38
N LYS A 476 6.05 -5.95 7.98
CA LYS A 476 5.21 -4.76 7.82
C LYS A 476 5.26 -4.14 6.41
N TYR A 477 6.35 -4.37 5.67
CA TYR A 477 6.62 -3.74 4.38
C TYR A 477 7.27 -4.71 3.38
N ILE A 478 7.15 -4.37 2.10
CA ILE A 478 7.89 -5.02 1.00
C ILE A 478 8.96 -4.04 0.50
N SER A 479 10.19 -4.50 0.38
CA SER A 479 11.27 -3.76 -0.29
C SER A 479 11.47 -4.30 -1.70
N ILE A 480 11.34 -3.42 -2.69
CA ILE A 480 11.54 -3.67 -4.12
C ILE A 480 12.87 -3.05 -4.52
N MET A 481 13.81 -3.88 -4.95
CA MET A 481 15.18 -3.48 -5.29
C MET A 481 15.39 -3.70 -6.79
N PRO A 482 15.35 -2.62 -7.59
CA PRO A 482 15.78 -2.66 -8.98
C PRO A 482 17.29 -2.83 -9.06
N LEU A 483 17.73 -3.86 -9.78
CA LEU A 483 19.13 -4.18 -10.04
C LEU A 483 19.42 -3.93 -11.51
N GLY A 484 20.50 -3.22 -11.79
CA GLY A 484 20.88 -2.86 -13.16
C GLY A 484 21.46 -1.47 -13.24
N THR A 485 22.34 -1.26 -14.22
CA THR A 485 22.94 0.04 -14.48
C THR A 485 22.21 0.73 -15.62
N ILE A 486 21.85 1.99 -15.42
CA ILE A 486 21.27 2.85 -16.43
C ILE A 486 22.40 3.64 -17.08
N HIS A 487 22.41 3.70 -18.41
CA HIS A 487 23.40 4.43 -19.19
C HIS A 487 22.69 5.53 -19.98
N CYS A 488 23.16 6.77 -19.84
CA CYS A 488 22.74 7.90 -20.66
C CYS A 488 23.96 8.45 -21.41
N ILE A 489 23.85 8.52 -22.73
CA ILE A 489 24.95 8.91 -23.63
C ILE A 489 24.50 10.13 -24.41
N PHE A 490 25.29 11.20 -24.38
CA PHE A 490 25.08 12.41 -25.18
C PHE A 490 26.06 12.42 -26.35
N HIS A 491 25.55 12.43 -27.58
CA HIS A 491 26.36 12.25 -28.79
C HIS A 491 27.19 13.49 -29.16
N SER A 492 26.65 14.69 -28.90
CA SER A 492 27.34 15.95 -29.17
C SER A 492 28.54 16.18 -28.26
N SER A 493 28.35 15.99 -26.95
CA SER A 493 29.41 16.14 -25.95
C SER A 493 30.28 14.88 -25.81
N GLY A 494 29.80 13.72 -26.24
CA GLY A 494 30.42 12.42 -25.99
C GLY A 494 30.42 12.02 -24.51
N ASN A 495 29.64 12.69 -23.66
CA ASN A 495 29.55 12.36 -22.24
C ASN A 495 28.72 11.08 -22.05
N HIS A 496 29.20 10.20 -21.17
CA HIS A 496 28.52 8.96 -20.81
C HIS A 496 28.32 8.93 -19.31
N TYR A 497 27.05 8.99 -18.91
CA TYR A 497 26.61 8.93 -17.53
C TYR A 497 26.10 7.54 -17.16
N THR A 498 26.39 7.08 -15.94
CA THR A 498 25.79 5.87 -15.39
C THR A 498 25.31 6.04 -13.97
N TRP A 499 24.21 5.38 -13.62
CA TRP A 499 23.70 5.31 -12.25
C TRP A 499 22.85 4.05 -12.01
N LYS A 500 22.51 3.78 -10.75
CA LYS A 500 21.65 2.68 -10.30
C LYS A 500 20.43 3.23 -9.55
N LYS A 501 19.29 2.56 -9.67
CA LYS A 501 18.04 2.97 -8.99
C LYS A 501 18.08 2.64 -7.48
N VAL A 502 17.40 3.45 -6.66
CA VAL A 502 17.20 3.19 -5.21
C VAL A 502 16.10 2.17 -4.93
N THR A 503 15.99 1.77 -3.66
CA THR A 503 14.98 0.81 -3.19
C THR A 503 13.63 1.51 -2.98
N THR A 504 12.58 0.92 -3.55
CA THR A 504 11.19 1.29 -3.30
C THR A 504 10.62 0.45 -2.17
N THR A 505 10.04 1.08 -1.15
CA THR A 505 9.41 0.38 -0.02
C THR A 505 7.92 0.61 -0.02
N VAL A 506 7.14 -0.47 -0.04
CA VAL A 506 5.68 -0.44 0.12
C VAL A 506 5.35 -0.78 1.57
N HIS A 507 4.85 0.20 2.31
CA HIS A 507 4.52 0.08 3.73
C HIS A 507 3.08 -0.38 3.95
N ASN A 508 2.80 -0.83 5.18
CA ASN A 508 1.47 -1.20 5.66
C ASN A 508 0.83 -2.40 4.94
N ILE A 509 1.65 -3.37 4.53
CA ILE A 509 1.21 -4.57 3.78
C ILE A 509 0.23 -5.44 4.60
N ILE A 510 0.32 -5.39 5.92
CA ILE A 510 -0.53 -6.17 6.84
C ILE A 510 -1.74 -5.35 7.30
N VAL A 511 -1.50 -4.14 7.81
CA VAL A 511 -2.53 -3.28 8.42
C VAL A 511 -2.29 -1.82 8.05
N GLY A 512 -3.37 -1.14 7.66
CA GLY A 512 -3.39 0.29 7.32
C GLY A 512 -3.37 0.56 5.82
N LYS A 513 -3.46 1.84 5.45
CA LYS A 513 -3.38 2.26 4.05
C LYS A 513 -1.97 2.03 3.50
N LEU A 514 -1.88 1.39 2.35
CA LEU A 514 -0.62 1.20 1.62
C LEU A 514 -0.05 2.54 1.18
N TRP A 515 1.25 2.74 1.37
CA TRP A 515 1.97 3.91 0.87
C TRP A 515 3.39 3.54 0.47
N ILE A 516 3.97 4.35 -0.42
CA ILE A 516 5.27 4.12 -1.02
C ILE A 516 6.29 5.13 -0.51
N ASP A 517 7.48 4.62 -0.20
CA ASP A 517 8.67 5.42 0.07
C ASP A 517 9.82 5.03 -0.88
N GLN A 518 10.72 5.98 -1.13
CA GLN A 518 11.94 5.77 -1.91
C GLN A 518 13.13 6.09 -1.00
N SER A 519 14.07 5.16 -0.86
CA SER A 519 15.22 5.35 0.03
C SER A 519 16.49 4.70 -0.49
N GLY A 520 17.62 5.38 -0.24
CA GLY A 520 18.95 4.97 -0.70
C GLY A 520 19.75 6.15 -1.23
N GLU A 521 20.91 5.83 -1.80
CA GLU A 521 21.82 6.80 -2.40
C GLU A 521 22.02 6.43 -3.88
N ILE A 522 22.05 7.44 -4.76
CA ILE A 522 22.39 7.29 -6.18
C ILE A 522 23.66 8.08 -6.43
N GLU A 523 24.69 7.39 -6.91
CA GLU A 523 25.88 8.02 -7.49
C GLU A 523 25.71 8.03 -9.02
N ILE A 524 25.66 9.23 -9.60
CA ILE A 524 25.68 9.45 -11.04
C ILE A 524 27.09 9.85 -11.42
N ILE A 525 27.72 9.07 -12.30
CA ILE A 525 29.13 9.27 -12.70
C ILE A 525 29.19 9.61 -14.17
N ASN A 526 29.89 10.70 -14.53
CA ASN A 526 30.34 10.95 -15.90
C ASN A 526 31.68 10.27 -16.15
N HIS A 527 31.71 9.28 -17.04
CA HIS A 527 32.93 8.52 -17.34
C HIS A 527 33.93 9.28 -18.21
N LYS A 528 33.51 10.36 -18.87
CA LYS A 528 34.40 11.17 -19.72
C LYS A 528 35.18 12.21 -18.91
N THR A 529 34.50 12.96 -18.05
CA THR A 529 35.12 14.04 -17.26
C THR A 529 35.48 13.63 -15.84
N GLY A 530 34.84 12.60 -15.29
CA GLY A 530 34.96 12.23 -13.88
C GLY A 530 34.05 13.01 -12.93
N ASP A 531 33.18 13.89 -13.45
CA ASP A 531 32.18 14.61 -12.66
C ASP A 531 31.19 13.63 -12.01
N LYS A 532 30.76 13.93 -10.78
CA LYS A 532 29.86 13.07 -10.01
C LYS A 532 28.71 13.84 -9.39
N CYS A 533 27.56 13.19 -9.28
CA CYS A 533 26.44 13.67 -8.48
C CYS A 533 25.99 12.60 -7.49
N ASN A 534 26.00 12.93 -6.21
CA ASN A 534 25.52 12.06 -5.14
C ASN A 534 24.15 12.52 -4.69
N LEU A 535 23.11 11.77 -5.04
CA LEU A 535 21.74 11.98 -4.59
C LEU A 535 21.44 11.08 -3.39
N LYS A 536 20.79 11.64 -2.37
CA LYS A 536 20.35 10.95 -1.17
C LYS A 536 18.85 11.06 -1.01
N PHE A 537 18.17 9.92 -1.08
CA PHE A 537 16.75 9.77 -0.82
C PHE A 537 16.57 9.47 0.67
N VAL A 538 16.07 10.46 1.41
CA VAL A 538 15.93 10.38 2.86
C VAL A 538 14.72 9.50 3.19
N PRO A 539 14.91 8.34 3.87
CA PRO A 539 13.80 7.48 4.24
C PRO A 539 12.87 8.20 5.21
N TYR A 540 11.58 7.92 5.10
CA TYR A 540 10.60 8.42 6.04
C TYR A 540 10.92 7.94 7.47
N SER A 541 10.90 8.88 8.42
CA SER A 541 11.12 8.60 9.84
C SER A 541 10.12 9.40 10.67
N TYR A 542 9.34 8.70 11.49
CA TYR A 542 8.34 9.31 12.39
C TYR A 542 8.96 10.29 13.41
N PHE A 543 10.25 10.11 13.73
CA PHE A 543 10.96 10.94 14.71
C PHE A 543 11.73 12.10 14.07
N SER A 544 11.83 12.13 12.73
CA SER A 544 12.47 13.24 12.05
C SER A 544 11.48 14.40 11.87
N ARG A 545 11.98 15.62 12.02
CA ARG A 545 11.27 16.84 11.60
C ARG A 545 11.52 17.17 10.12
N ASP A 546 12.28 16.34 9.41
CA ASP A 546 12.52 16.51 7.98
C ASP A 546 11.23 16.38 7.17
N VAL A 547 11.20 17.10 6.05
CA VAL A 547 10.14 16.96 5.04
C VAL A 547 10.13 15.52 4.53
N ALA A 548 8.96 14.90 4.50
CA ALA A 548 8.81 13.56 3.93
C ALA A 548 9.24 13.56 2.45
N ARG A 549 9.77 12.43 1.96
CA ARG A 549 10.18 12.26 0.54
C ARG A 549 11.29 13.20 0.07
N LYS A 550 12.03 13.77 1.01
CA LYS A 550 13.15 14.67 0.75
C LYS A 550 14.27 13.99 -0.02
N VAL A 551 14.78 14.69 -1.03
CA VAL A 551 15.96 14.33 -1.80
C VAL A 551 16.96 15.47 -1.74
N THR A 552 18.21 15.14 -1.45
CA THR A 552 19.34 16.09 -1.45
C THR A 552 20.42 15.59 -2.39
N GLY A 553 21.05 16.47 -3.15
CA GLY A 553 22.11 16.12 -4.08
C GLY A 553 23.29 17.07 -4.00
N GLU A 554 24.48 16.56 -4.28
CA GLU A 554 25.71 17.36 -4.41
C GLU A 554 26.38 17.01 -5.74
N VAL A 555 26.68 18.02 -6.55
CA VAL A 555 27.41 17.88 -7.81
C VAL A 555 28.85 18.32 -7.59
N THR A 556 29.76 17.38 -7.79
CA THR A 556 31.19 17.52 -7.55
C THR A 556 31.98 17.32 -8.83
N ASP A 557 33.03 18.13 -8.99
CA ASP A 557 34.04 17.90 -10.03
C ASP A 557 34.99 16.74 -9.63
N PRO A 558 35.93 16.33 -10.49
CA PRO A 558 36.86 15.24 -10.19
C PRO A 558 37.83 15.55 -9.04
N SER A 559 38.00 16.84 -8.70
CA SER A 559 38.80 17.26 -7.54
C SER A 559 38.04 17.15 -6.22
N GLY A 560 36.74 16.81 -6.27
CA GLY A 560 35.86 16.72 -5.11
C GLY A 560 35.24 18.06 -4.68
N LYS A 561 35.44 19.14 -5.45
CA LYS A 561 34.84 20.43 -5.15
C LYS A 561 33.37 20.44 -5.55
N VAL A 562 32.51 20.86 -4.62
CA VAL A 562 31.06 20.98 -4.84
C VAL A 562 30.77 22.29 -5.60
N HIS A 563 30.08 22.18 -6.74
CA HIS A 563 29.67 23.32 -7.55
C HIS A 563 28.17 23.60 -7.47
N PHE A 564 27.35 22.55 -7.34
CA PHE A 564 25.91 22.68 -7.22
C PHE A 564 25.35 21.80 -6.10
N ILE A 565 24.30 22.29 -5.46
CA ILE A 565 23.50 21.57 -4.48
C ILE A 565 22.08 21.44 -5.02
N LEU A 566 21.56 20.22 -5.03
CA LEU A 566 20.21 19.89 -5.47
C LEU A 566 19.33 19.64 -4.24
N LEU A 567 18.15 20.26 -4.16
CA LEU A 567 17.23 20.10 -3.04
C LEU A 567 15.80 20.00 -3.56
N GLY A 568 15.05 19.03 -3.04
CA GLY A 568 13.64 18.89 -3.42
C GLY A 568 12.98 17.69 -2.76
N THR A 569 11.86 17.29 -3.33
CA THR A 569 11.17 16.04 -2.99
C THR A 569 10.88 15.27 -4.27
N TRP A 570 11.02 13.94 -4.23
CA TRP A 570 10.86 13.11 -5.43
C TRP A 570 9.40 13.05 -5.94
N ASP A 571 8.44 13.57 -5.18
CA ASP A 571 7.01 13.59 -5.50
C ASP A 571 6.48 14.96 -5.96
N GLU A 572 7.28 16.03 -5.92
CA GLU A 572 6.82 17.38 -6.24
C GLU A 572 7.78 18.17 -7.16
N LYS A 573 9.03 18.39 -6.75
CA LYS A 573 9.97 19.24 -7.49
C LYS A 573 11.44 19.05 -7.10
N MET A 574 12.35 19.52 -7.96
CA MET A 574 13.79 19.58 -7.72
C MET A 574 14.35 20.96 -8.09
N ASP A 575 14.95 21.62 -7.09
CA ASP A 575 15.64 22.90 -7.22
C ASP A 575 17.16 22.71 -7.21
N CYS A 576 17.88 23.57 -7.92
CA CYS A 576 19.35 23.61 -7.99
C CYS A 576 19.87 24.96 -7.49
N PHE A 577 20.94 24.93 -6.70
CA PHE A 577 21.61 26.11 -6.16
C PHE A 577 23.09 26.06 -6.53
N LYS A 578 23.62 27.16 -7.05
CA LYS A 578 25.05 27.30 -7.32
C LYS A 578 25.78 27.59 -6.01
N VAL A 579 26.88 26.89 -5.77
CA VAL A 579 27.73 27.12 -4.60
C VAL A 579 28.72 28.22 -4.92
N LEU A 580 28.72 29.29 -4.14
CA LEU A 580 29.75 30.33 -4.22
C LEU A 580 31.01 29.86 -3.48
N PRO A 581 32.21 30.16 -4.00
CA PRO A 581 33.44 29.90 -3.27
C PRO A 581 33.52 30.80 -2.02
N GLY A 582 33.22 30.24 -0.85
CA GLY A 582 33.40 30.88 0.46
C GLY A 582 34.67 30.37 1.16
N SER A 583 35.54 31.31 1.53
CA SER A 583 36.72 31.10 2.39
C SER A 583 36.32 30.47 3.73
N GLY A 584 36.94 29.33 4.07
CA GLY A 584 36.73 28.66 5.34
C GLY A 584 37.78 27.57 5.56
N GLU A 585 38.96 27.97 6.02
CA GLU A 585 39.84 27.07 6.76
C GLU A 585 39.10 26.63 8.03
N ASN A 586 38.95 25.32 8.20
CA ASN A 586 38.36 24.55 9.30
C ASN A 586 37.04 23.87 8.91
N GLY A 587 37.17 22.55 8.73
CA GLY A 587 36.07 21.66 8.39
C GLY A 587 34.94 21.71 9.42
N ALA A 588 33.72 21.61 8.88
CA ALA A 588 32.41 21.66 9.51
C ALA A 588 31.77 23.06 9.58
N GLU A 589 30.68 23.18 8.81
CA GLU A 589 29.61 24.19 8.90
C GLU A 589 29.88 25.56 8.25
N GLY A 590 29.44 25.69 6.99
CA GLY A 590 29.32 26.98 6.31
C GLY A 590 29.25 26.96 4.79
N ARG A 591 28.67 25.93 4.15
CA ARG A 591 28.40 25.98 2.69
C ARG A 591 27.28 26.99 2.44
N GLN A 592 27.62 28.27 2.30
CA GLN A 592 26.66 29.32 2.01
C GLN A 592 26.06 29.08 0.61
N ARG A 593 24.74 28.87 0.59
CA ARG A 593 23.96 28.79 -0.64
C ARG A 593 23.73 30.22 -1.12
N ALA A 594 23.99 30.49 -2.39
CA ALA A 594 23.44 31.70 -2.99
C ALA A 594 21.96 31.46 -3.25
N GLU A 595 21.09 31.86 -2.32
CA GLU A 595 19.62 31.73 -2.50
C GLU A 595 19.15 32.45 -3.78
N GLU A 596 19.85 33.51 -4.20
CA GLU A 596 19.63 34.23 -5.46
C GLU A 596 19.95 33.40 -6.73
N SER A 597 20.63 32.25 -6.59
CA SER A 597 21.00 31.36 -7.71
C SER A 597 20.06 30.16 -7.89
N GLN A 598 18.87 30.20 -7.27
CA GLN A 598 17.90 29.10 -7.36
C GLN A 598 17.40 28.91 -8.79
N VAL A 599 17.56 27.70 -9.31
CA VAL A 599 17.01 27.27 -10.61
C VAL A 599 16.11 26.05 -10.39
N LEU A 600 14.83 26.17 -10.75
CA LEU A 600 13.92 25.04 -10.77
C LEU A 600 14.28 24.12 -11.96
N LEU A 601 14.81 22.93 -11.67
CA LEU A 601 15.17 21.96 -12.70
C LEU A 601 13.96 21.16 -13.18
N TRP A 602 13.14 20.71 -12.23
CA TRP A 602 12.02 19.82 -12.49
C TRP A 602 10.86 20.10 -11.53
N LYS A 603 9.63 19.97 -12.05
CA LYS A 603 8.39 19.98 -11.28
C LYS A 603 7.47 18.90 -11.84
N ARG A 604 6.81 18.16 -10.94
CA ARG A 604 5.88 17.09 -11.29
C ARG A 604 4.67 17.65 -12.04
N ASN A 605 4.27 16.93 -13.09
CA ASN A 605 3.05 17.20 -13.84
C ASN A 605 1.81 16.91 -12.97
N PRO A 606 0.78 17.77 -13.02
CA PRO A 606 -0.46 17.50 -12.30
C PRO A 606 -1.11 16.22 -12.83
N LEU A 607 -1.69 15.43 -11.92
CA LEU A 607 -2.45 14.26 -12.34
C LEU A 607 -3.77 14.69 -13.02
N PRO A 608 -4.25 13.90 -13.99
CA PRO A 608 -5.57 14.10 -14.59
C PRO A 608 -6.69 14.12 -13.54
N LYS A 609 -7.80 14.80 -13.85
CA LYS A 609 -8.99 14.78 -12.99
C LYS A 609 -9.50 13.33 -12.85
N ASN A 610 -9.85 12.95 -11.63
CA ASN A 610 -10.32 11.60 -11.26
C ASN A 610 -9.27 10.49 -11.47
N ALA A 611 -7.98 10.82 -11.36
CA ALA A 611 -6.89 9.85 -11.51
C ALA A 611 -7.00 8.67 -10.52
N GLU A 612 -7.59 8.86 -9.35
CA GLU A 612 -7.89 7.80 -8.37
C GLU A 612 -8.73 6.66 -8.95
N ASN A 613 -9.63 6.97 -9.88
CA ASN A 613 -10.46 5.99 -10.59
C ASN A 613 -9.72 5.36 -11.77
N MET A 614 -8.57 5.90 -12.16
CA MET A 614 -7.74 5.47 -13.30
C MET A 614 -6.35 5.04 -12.82
N TYR A 615 -6.27 4.34 -11.69
CA TYR A 615 -5.04 3.77 -11.14
C TYR A 615 -3.93 4.81 -10.85
N TYR A 616 -4.30 6.08 -10.65
CA TYR A 616 -3.37 7.22 -10.52
C TYR A 616 -2.38 7.36 -11.68
N PHE A 617 -2.80 7.02 -12.90
CA PHE A 617 -1.98 7.17 -14.10
C PHE A 617 -1.69 8.64 -14.43
N SER A 618 -0.45 8.92 -14.82
CA SER A 618 -0.06 10.19 -15.45
C SER A 618 -0.61 10.28 -16.87
N GLU A 619 -0.52 11.46 -17.48
CA GLU A 619 -0.92 11.64 -18.88
C GLU A 619 -0.16 10.70 -19.82
N LEU A 620 1.15 10.50 -19.58
CA LEU A 620 1.92 9.53 -20.36
C LEU A 620 1.39 8.11 -20.13
N ALA A 621 1.22 7.69 -18.88
CA ALA A 621 0.77 6.34 -18.54
C ALA A 621 -0.59 5.98 -19.19
N LEU A 622 -1.51 6.94 -19.29
CA LEU A 622 -2.80 6.75 -19.98
C LEU A 622 -2.63 6.44 -21.48
N THR A 623 -1.57 6.92 -22.11
CA THR A 623 -1.31 6.69 -23.54
C THR A 623 -0.56 5.39 -23.82
N LEU A 624 0.16 4.82 -22.84
CA LEU A 624 1.07 3.69 -23.07
C LEU A 624 0.36 2.42 -23.57
N ASN A 625 -0.88 2.20 -23.15
CA ASN A 625 -1.66 1.03 -23.57
C ASN A 625 -2.76 1.38 -24.59
N ALA A 626 -2.71 2.56 -25.20
CA ALA A 626 -3.60 2.91 -26.30
C ALA A 626 -3.28 2.03 -27.53
N PRO A 627 -4.28 1.45 -28.21
CA PRO A 627 -4.05 0.66 -29.43
C PRO A 627 -3.33 1.47 -30.50
N GLU A 628 -2.35 0.85 -31.15
CA GLU A 628 -1.55 1.47 -32.20
C GLU A 628 -1.38 0.49 -33.36
N SER A 629 -1.55 0.98 -34.59
CA SER A 629 -1.44 0.16 -35.80
C SER A 629 0.02 -0.09 -36.17
N GLY A 630 0.31 -1.31 -36.63
CA GLY A 630 1.64 -1.66 -37.14
C GLY A 630 2.68 -1.96 -36.07
N THR A 631 2.24 -2.24 -34.84
CA THR A 631 3.08 -2.75 -33.74
C THR A 631 3.41 -4.23 -33.95
N ALA A 632 4.49 -4.71 -33.33
CA ALA A 632 4.84 -6.13 -33.34
C ALA A 632 3.73 -7.01 -32.72
N PRO A 633 3.54 -8.27 -33.15
CA PRO A 633 2.61 -9.23 -32.53
C PRO A 633 2.89 -9.48 -31.05
N THR A 634 4.13 -9.26 -30.60
CA THR A 634 4.56 -9.42 -29.21
C THR A 634 4.41 -8.15 -28.37
N ASP A 635 3.85 -7.06 -28.92
CA ASP A 635 3.71 -5.79 -28.21
C ASP A 635 2.70 -5.89 -27.06
N SER A 636 3.03 -5.32 -25.89
CA SER A 636 2.17 -5.32 -24.70
C SER A 636 0.76 -4.77 -24.95
N ARG A 637 0.52 -3.92 -25.95
CA ARG A 637 -0.84 -3.42 -26.28
C ARG A 637 -1.77 -4.51 -26.80
N LEU A 638 -1.22 -5.57 -27.39
CA LEU A 638 -1.94 -6.72 -27.93
C LEU A 638 -2.15 -7.81 -26.89
N ARG A 639 -1.55 -7.67 -25.71
CA ARG A 639 -1.67 -8.61 -24.61
C ARG A 639 -3.12 -8.69 -24.07
N PRO A 640 -3.80 -9.85 -24.20
CA PRO A 640 -5.25 -9.91 -24.03
C PRO A 640 -5.72 -9.81 -22.57
N ASP A 641 -5.02 -10.42 -21.60
CA ASP A 641 -5.34 -10.32 -20.16
C ASP A 641 -5.26 -8.87 -19.67
N GLN A 642 -4.21 -8.15 -20.07
CA GLN A 642 -4.02 -6.74 -19.76
C GLN A 642 -5.14 -5.87 -20.37
N ARG A 643 -5.55 -6.13 -21.61
CA ARG A 643 -6.64 -5.41 -22.28
C ARG A 643 -7.99 -5.65 -21.61
N LEU A 644 -8.29 -6.90 -21.28
CA LEU A 644 -9.53 -7.27 -20.58
C LEU A 644 -9.61 -6.59 -19.22
N MET A 645 -8.49 -6.54 -18.49
CA MET A 645 -8.42 -5.83 -17.20
C MET A 645 -8.71 -4.34 -17.36
N GLU A 646 -8.10 -3.68 -18.35
CA GLU A 646 -8.31 -2.25 -18.63
C GLU A 646 -9.78 -1.94 -18.94
N ASN A 647 -10.47 -2.86 -19.61
CA ASN A 647 -11.88 -2.77 -19.94
C ASN A 647 -12.82 -3.14 -18.77
N GLY A 648 -12.28 -3.44 -17.58
CA GLY A 648 -13.07 -3.82 -16.40
C GLY A 648 -13.55 -5.27 -16.38
N ARG A 649 -13.17 -6.10 -17.36
CA ARG A 649 -13.55 -7.53 -17.46
C ARG A 649 -12.55 -8.41 -16.69
N TRP A 650 -12.54 -8.29 -15.36
CA TRP A 650 -11.50 -8.85 -14.50
C TRP A 650 -11.51 -10.39 -14.42
N ASP A 651 -12.68 -11.03 -14.46
CA ASP A 651 -12.76 -12.50 -14.41
C ASP A 651 -12.18 -13.13 -15.68
N GLU A 652 -12.50 -12.55 -16.84
CA GLU A 652 -11.94 -12.97 -18.12
C GLU A 652 -10.45 -12.66 -18.21
N ALA A 653 -10.01 -11.53 -17.66
CA ALA A 653 -8.59 -11.20 -17.56
C ALA A 653 -7.84 -12.24 -16.71
N ASN A 654 -8.42 -12.71 -15.60
CA ASN A 654 -7.83 -13.77 -14.77
C ASN A 654 -7.73 -15.09 -15.54
N ALA A 655 -8.77 -15.50 -16.27
CA ALA A 655 -8.76 -16.72 -17.08
C ALA A 655 -7.70 -16.65 -18.19
N GLU A 656 -7.63 -15.52 -18.88
CA GLU A 656 -6.66 -15.31 -19.95
C GLU A 656 -5.22 -15.25 -19.44
N LYS A 657 -5.01 -14.61 -18.28
CA LYS A 657 -3.71 -14.60 -17.60
C LYS A 657 -3.24 -16.02 -17.28
N GLN A 658 -4.12 -16.89 -16.78
CA GLN A 658 -3.78 -18.29 -16.53
C GLN A 658 -3.38 -19.02 -17.81
N ARG A 659 -4.13 -18.82 -18.91
CA ARG A 659 -3.81 -19.40 -20.22
C ARG A 659 -2.43 -18.98 -20.71
N LEU A 660 -2.11 -17.69 -20.64
CA LEU A 660 -0.80 -17.12 -21.03
C LEU A 660 0.35 -17.67 -20.18
N GLU A 661 0.19 -17.65 -18.86
CA GLU A 661 1.21 -18.15 -17.92
C GLU A 661 1.43 -19.66 -18.08
N GLU A 662 0.39 -20.43 -18.43
CA GLU A 662 0.52 -21.86 -18.72
C GLU A 662 1.21 -22.12 -20.07
N LYS A 663 0.84 -21.39 -21.14
CA LYS A 663 1.54 -21.46 -22.45
C LYS A 663 3.05 -21.20 -22.27
N GLN A 664 3.40 -20.19 -21.48
CA GLN A 664 4.78 -19.87 -21.17
C GLN A 664 5.47 -20.95 -20.32
N ARG A 665 4.78 -21.52 -19.33
CA ARG A 665 5.31 -22.63 -18.50
C ARG A 665 5.61 -23.88 -19.32
N ILE A 666 4.70 -24.28 -20.22
CA ILE A 666 4.91 -25.41 -21.13
C ILE A 666 6.11 -25.16 -22.06
N SER A 667 6.17 -23.97 -22.66
CA SER A 667 7.30 -23.58 -23.54
C SER A 667 8.65 -23.56 -22.80
N ARG A 668 8.64 -23.20 -21.51
CA ARG A 668 9.83 -23.29 -20.65
C ARG A 668 10.24 -24.73 -20.40
N LYS A 669 9.31 -25.59 -19.95
CA LYS A 669 9.58 -27.02 -19.68
C LYS A 669 10.14 -27.72 -20.92
N LYS A 670 9.61 -27.41 -22.11
CA LYS A 670 10.13 -27.93 -23.38
C LYS A 670 11.60 -27.55 -23.62
N ARG A 671 11.95 -26.28 -23.43
CA ARG A 671 13.34 -25.80 -23.57
C ARG A 671 14.28 -26.38 -22.52
N GLU A 672 13.82 -26.52 -21.28
CA GLU A 672 14.59 -27.16 -20.20
C GLU A 672 14.86 -28.64 -20.54
N ALA A 673 13.87 -29.37 -21.04
CA ALA A 673 14.04 -30.76 -21.49
C ALA A 673 14.97 -30.88 -22.72
N GLU A 674 14.90 -29.95 -23.67
CA GLU A 674 15.82 -29.88 -24.81
C GLU A 674 17.26 -29.58 -24.36
N ALA A 675 17.44 -28.71 -23.37
CA ALA A 675 18.75 -28.41 -22.78
C ALA A 675 19.36 -29.62 -22.07
N MET A 676 18.55 -30.35 -21.29
CA MET A 676 18.97 -31.58 -20.60
C MET A 676 19.40 -32.65 -21.61
N LYS A 677 18.59 -32.93 -22.63
CA LYS A 677 18.94 -33.87 -23.70
C LYS A 677 20.21 -33.48 -24.44
N ALA A 678 20.37 -32.21 -24.78
CA ALA A 678 21.58 -31.74 -25.44
C ALA A 678 22.84 -31.91 -24.57
N THR A 679 22.71 -31.75 -23.25
CA THR A 679 23.78 -32.00 -22.28
C THR A 679 24.13 -33.49 -22.18
N GLU A 680 23.12 -34.38 -22.19
CA GLU A 680 23.30 -35.84 -22.20
C GLU A 680 23.93 -36.35 -23.50
N ASP A 681 23.46 -35.85 -24.65
CA ASP A 681 23.90 -36.25 -25.99
C ASP A 681 25.23 -35.58 -26.41
N GLY A 682 25.76 -34.65 -25.61
CA GLY A 682 26.95 -33.86 -25.94
C GLY A 682 26.76 -32.93 -27.15
N THR A 683 25.51 -32.63 -27.52
CA THR A 683 25.17 -31.75 -28.64
C THR A 683 25.11 -30.29 -28.20
N PRO A 684 25.47 -29.32 -29.07
CA PRO A 684 25.41 -27.91 -28.71
C PRO A 684 23.95 -27.45 -28.52
N TYR A 685 23.60 -27.05 -27.30
CA TYR A 685 22.33 -26.39 -26.99
C TYR A 685 22.40 -24.89 -27.27
N ASP A 686 21.44 -24.35 -28.04
CA ASP A 686 21.31 -22.91 -28.21
C ASP A 686 20.33 -22.34 -27.17
N PRO A 687 20.80 -21.60 -26.14
CA PRO A 687 19.92 -21.00 -25.16
C PRO A 687 19.01 -19.95 -25.80
N TYR A 688 17.89 -19.65 -25.14
CA TYR A 688 17.01 -18.57 -25.56
C TYR A 688 17.80 -17.25 -25.72
N LYS A 689 17.67 -16.63 -26.90
CA LYS A 689 18.24 -15.33 -27.23
C LYS A 689 17.11 -14.33 -27.47
N ALA A 690 17.24 -13.16 -26.87
CA ALA A 690 16.38 -12.03 -27.15
C ALA A 690 16.42 -11.66 -28.65
N LEU A 691 15.29 -11.21 -29.19
CA LEU A 691 15.15 -10.96 -30.62
C LEU A 691 15.63 -9.57 -31.04
N TRP A 692 15.57 -8.58 -30.16
CA TRP A 692 15.95 -7.20 -30.49
C TRP A 692 17.14 -6.70 -29.71
N PHE A 693 17.57 -7.48 -28.72
CA PHE A 693 18.72 -7.18 -27.87
C PHE A 693 19.74 -8.31 -27.92
N GLU A 694 21.01 -7.94 -27.79
CA GLU A 694 22.12 -8.87 -27.70
C GLU A 694 22.90 -8.64 -26.40
N ARG A 695 23.36 -9.72 -25.78
CA ARG A 695 24.12 -9.64 -24.54
C ARG A 695 25.56 -9.27 -24.85
N LYS A 696 25.99 -8.08 -24.45
CA LYS A 696 27.35 -7.55 -24.66
C LYS A 696 27.97 -7.09 -23.34
N LYS A 697 29.29 -7.17 -23.25
CA LYS A 697 30.04 -6.60 -22.13
C LYS A 697 30.20 -5.10 -22.35
N ASP A 698 29.70 -4.29 -21.43
CA ASP A 698 29.82 -2.85 -21.54
C ASP A 698 31.29 -2.43 -21.42
N PRO A 699 31.80 -1.56 -22.32
CA PRO A 699 33.20 -1.17 -22.32
C PRO A 699 33.60 -0.36 -21.09
N VAL A 700 32.63 0.31 -20.44
CA VAL A 700 32.88 1.22 -19.31
C VAL A 700 32.67 0.50 -17.99
N THR A 701 31.48 -0.03 -17.73
CA THR A 701 31.15 -0.67 -16.45
C THR A 701 31.70 -2.10 -16.35
N LYS A 702 32.09 -2.71 -17.49
CA LYS A 702 32.49 -4.12 -17.61
C LYS A 702 31.39 -5.12 -17.22
N GLU A 703 30.18 -4.65 -16.95
CA GLU A 703 29.00 -5.47 -16.68
C GLU A 703 28.49 -6.07 -18.00
N LEU A 704 27.94 -7.29 -17.95
CA LEU A 704 27.23 -7.88 -19.08
C LEU A 704 25.80 -7.31 -19.09
N ALA A 705 25.41 -6.69 -20.19
CA ALA A 705 24.09 -6.11 -20.37
C ALA A 705 23.54 -6.37 -21.78
N HIS A 706 22.22 -6.37 -21.90
CA HIS A 706 21.51 -6.45 -23.17
C HIS A 706 21.50 -5.08 -23.86
N VAL A 707 22.14 -5.01 -25.03
CA VAL A 707 22.22 -3.81 -25.87
C VAL A 707 21.35 -4.02 -27.10
N TYR A 708 20.64 -2.98 -27.51
CA TYR A 708 19.83 -3.01 -28.72
C TYR A 708 20.70 -3.30 -29.94
N ARG A 709 20.34 -4.33 -30.72
CA ARG A 709 21.14 -4.81 -31.86
C ARG A 709 20.74 -4.21 -33.21
N GLY A 710 19.63 -3.46 -33.25
CA GLY A 710 18.99 -3.03 -34.50
C GLY A 710 17.97 -4.04 -35.02
N GLY A 711 17.28 -3.69 -36.10
CA GLY A 711 16.35 -4.56 -36.83
C GLY A 711 14.88 -4.35 -36.47
N TYR A 712 14.56 -3.91 -35.25
CA TYR A 712 13.15 -3.75 -34.83
C TYR A 712 12.44 -2.68 -35.65
N TRP A 713 13.03 -1.49 -35.76
CA TRP A 713 12.43 -0.37 -36.46
C TRP A 713 12.40 -0.61 -37.97
N GLU A 714 13.41 -1.28 -38.52
CA GLU A 714 13.47 -1.70 -39.91
C GLU A 714 12.40 -2.74 -40.24
N SER A 715 12.11 -3.64 -39.29
CA SER A 715 11.01 -4.61 -39.40
C SER A 715 9.64 -3.93 -39.35
N LYS A 716 9.49 -2.92 -38.47
CA LYS A 716 8.31 -2.06 -38.39
C LYS A 716 8.06 -1.29 -39.67
N GLU A 717 9.07 -0.65 -40.24
CA GLU A 717 8.95 0.10 -41.49
C GLU A 717 8.52 -0.80 -42.67
N LYS A 718 8.99 -2.06 -42.67
CA LYS A 718 8.62 -3.07 -43.68
C LYS A 718 7.32 -3.82 -43.35
N GLN A 719 6.78 -3.65 -42.13
CA GLN A 719 5.69 -4.44 -41.58
C GLN A 719 5.95 -5.97 -41.67
N ASP A 720 7.21 -6.38 -41.49
CA ASP A 720 7.62 -7.79 -41.49
C ASP A 720 7.91 -8.26 -40.07
N TRP A 721 7.00 -9.05 -39.53
CA TRP A 721 7.08 -9.62 -38.17
C TRP A 721 7.33 -11.13 -38.17
N SER A 722 7.82 -11.70 -39.28
CA SER A 722 8.05 -13.14 -39.43
C SER A 722 8.99 -13.74 -38.37
N LEU A 723 9.90 -12.92 -37.82
CA LEU A 723 10.83 -13.32 -36.77
C LEU A 723 10.21 -13.31 -35.36
N CYS A 724 9.05 -12.67 -35.17
CA CYS A 724 8.42 -12.54 -33.86
C CYS A 724 7.81 -13.88 -33.40
N PRO A 725 8.06 -14.31 -32.16
CA PRO A 725 7.43 -15.51 -31.61
C PRO A 725 5.94 -15.29 -31.29
N ASP A 726 5.16 -16.37 -31.34
CA ASP A 726 3.77 -16.37 -30.86
C ASP A 726 3.72 -16.61 -29.34
N ILE A 727 3.57 -15.54 -28.57
CA ILE A 727 3.62 -15.57 -27.10
C ILE A 727 2.26 -15.34 -26.42
N PHE A 728 1.25 -14.85 -27.15
CA PHE A 728 -0.07 -14.57 -26.58
C PHE A 728 -1.06 -15.72 -26.75
#